data_AF-Q9PPT3-F1
#
_entry.id   AF-Q9PPT3-F1
#
_cell.length_a   1.000
_cell.length_b   1.000
_cell.length_c   1.000
_cell.angle_alpha   90.00
_cell.angle_beta   90.00
_cell.angle_gamma   90.00
#
_symmetry.space_group_name_H-M   'P 1'
#
loop_
_entity.id
_entity.type
_entity.pdbx_description
1 polymer ?
#
loop_
_entity_poly.entity_id
_entity_poly.type
_entity_poly.pdbx_seq_one_letter_code
_entity_poly.pdbx_strand_id
1 'polypeptide(L)'
;MKKINKKIIFLSIGIVGLIPVAAIIASCARTKTTKEQNKISPYLEDGSNFGLAMDAINTLNYVKFASLRKIVFSLVDGLIKEAPSTNSTIGNLLGISKLFLNQYKNPVDAGFNNMTDAQLEGMRISPSYVDLSSFGINSGALAPTVSEDDPTWVFYNNSNNRIVATKFTTNFGASKWSDGKEVNAQDFIDAIQYILDLNTGSQLRSHLLRFNIKGTNAFNDAQEEYIRKHGVPYKNPFGRAPYILNKQTGQWEEDPNFVPYQNQTFDKNGHPVDDLEIAAIKKAAYEIGLSTGQAYTNISNKELKEALKLPENKDFKFHESKTLTIFNPKYDHKKPDKNTPEKIVINLIENPSFNHRQKLASDDLQTLANSKDLFKFKSLPTSRFDLLMEFETYAPKPSFSVLLTDILGNQALLPVNRRFIETHGGIEKFGSTLENFVWSGPFNIADVVLGPQGYMTLEKNKDYFSANWTISDKIKIYFNSKNEVTSLWFEQGMISSTTVPPSYQLKFWAQSKMRDLMKKQAGAGTVAMQFNLDRQSRYDSYQEYLKNPNKDIPILDPDLRRAIAFAINRENILKLSGWTSSFPVTTWTSFQRIKDSKGRNLEYWFDNKRFDSEYIDTIKDEKTHETRKQNRSFLIQNNDFSDHVAAKNSTFENINRKDTGFDPQVAKFYLDKYKKKHPDKKQVVLKFVYPTEPADIGKAVIAIKDLIDRNLNGYVKLELQALPPNTFVTFANSGKFDISYQNFDKYAGSTYDSALGLFLTPDGIDLKNNKSSGYELNPTGSWTPKNFFDRYKNKAELDYALKRLHISEEDADIIRELVTPTNIKTSEVYNPQHLTNRADLRKLKLKDKAIPMFDVNYSEYDAKIIHDLEHQINKLNQKIKNEPTSSSKSTWEKEANNLQNEIDTMQEREFYLSEEFLNKHDPKRENKPFLLVLQNNVTGQFTTLQIQPVIDKKTNQYVQATKEDYAKYYNKENIDEINFKKRFKYKFSIKKLPIGSYQVINLSYINDLKPLLSKYLRNENNEISDKVNNEIYMTKLETVVDQRKRIIDFFSGNRPGWEDDDSIFRTILNLEKILRDEAAIVPIMEIDTNWTISSLGGMKNNFTYYLQFAYDYRRPPRPGLPTSPQAEGDN
;
A
#
# COMPACT_ATOMS: atom_id res chain seq x y z
N MET A 1 -21.79 7.95 -52.75
CA MET A 1 -22.38 7.58 -54.07
C MET A 1 -21.65 6.35 -54.63
N LYS A 2 -22.08 5.84 -55.79
CA LYS A 2 -21.58 4.68 -56.59
C LYS A 2 -20.04 4.47 -56.49
N LYS A 3 -19.55 3.26 -56.12
CA LYS A 3 -19.11 2.10 -56.98
C LYS A 3 -17.93 2.44 -57.91
N ILE A 4 -16.79 1.71 -57.89
CA ILE A 4 -16.44 0.43 -58.58
C ILE A 4 -14.97 0.10 -58.17
N ASN A 5 -14.35 -1.09 -58.11
CA ASN A 5 -14.64 -2.54 -57.94
C ASN A 5 -13.29 -3.17 -57.42
N LYS A 6 -13.09 -4.36 -56.81
CA LYS A 6 -13.72 -5.69 -56.62
C LYS A 6 -13.02 -6.85 -57.39
N LYS A 7 -12.74 -7.96 -56.68
CA LYS A 7 -12.02 -9.24 -57.02
C LYS A 7 -10.51 -9.20 -56.75
N ILE A 8 -9.87 -10.10 -55.97
CA ILE A 8 -10.23 -11.39 -55.31
C ILE A 8 -10.59 -12.56 -56.23
N ILE A 9 -9.71 -13.58 -56.23
CA ILE A 9 -9.92 -15.06 -56.25
C ILE A 9 -8.51 -15.73 -56.28
N PHE A 10 -8.27 -16.98 -55.88
CA PHE A 10 -8.59 -17.80 -54.69
C PHE A 10 -7.85 -19.16 -54.86
N LEU A 11 -7.71 -19.95 -53.79
CA LEU A 11 -7.20 -21.34 -53.74
C LEU A 11 -5.69 -21.55 -54.03
N SER A 12 -5.03 -22.64 -53.63
CA SER A 12 -5.08 -23.45 -52.37
C SER A 12 -4.09 -24.63 -52.44
N ILE A 13 -3.86 -25.31 -51.29
CA ILE A 13 -3.34 -26.69 -51.14
C ILE A 13 -1.83 -26.88 -51.35
N GLY A 14 -1.19 -27.44 -50.31
CA GLY A 14 -0.22 -28.52 -50.47
C GLY A 14 1.26 -28.15 -50.45
N ILE A 15 1.94 -28.54 -49.36
CA ILE A 15 3.12 -29.43 -49.42
C ILE A 15 3.25 -30.12 -48.06
N VAL A 16 3.40 -31.44 -48.07
CA VAL A 16 3.74 -32.25 -46.89
C VAL A 16 5.26 -32.21 -46.73
N GLY A 17 5.74 -32.06 -45.50
CA GLY A 17 7.14 -31.72 -45.25
C GLY A 17 8.14 -32.84 -45.54
N LEU A 18 9.41 -32.45 -45.61
CA LEU A 18 10.55 -33.35 -45.39
C LEU A 18 11.66 -32.59 -44.66
N ILE A 19 12.14 -33.17 -43.56
CA ILE A 19 13.30 -32.71 -42.81
C ILE A 19 14.53 -33.45 -43.35
N PRO A 20 15.66 -32.75 -43.55
CA PRO A 20 16.97 -33.37 -43.39
C PRO A 20 17.76 -32.69 -42.26
N VAL A 21 18.03 -33.44 -41.19
CA VAL A 21 19.08 -33.13 -40.20
C VAL A 21 20.32 -33.90 -40.60
N ALA A 22 21.46 -33.23 -40.86
CA ALA A 22 22.79 -33.85 -40.73
C ALA A 22 23.97 -32.85 -40.73
N ALA A 23 24.84 -33.02 -39.72
CA ALA A 23 26.30 -33.05 -39.78
C ALA A 23 27.14 -31.88 -40.37
N ILE A 24 27.95 -31.31 -39.46
CA ILE A 24 29.21 -30.59 -39.71
C ILE A 24 30.29 -31.57 -40.20
N ILE A 25 31.09 -31.22 -41.22
CA ILE A 25 32.42 -31.81 -41.50
C ILE A 25 33.39 -30.71 -42.00
N ALA A 26 34.65 -30.74 -41.51
CA ALA A 26 35.90 -30.07 -41.95
C ALA A 26 35.83 -28.59 -42.47
N SER A 27 36.54 -27.60 -41.92
CA SER A 27 37.96 -27.47 -41.49
C SER A 27 38.97 -27.10 -42.60
N CYS A 28 39.91 -26.21 -42.24
CA CYS A 28 41.13 -25.82 -42.97
C CYS A 28 41.00 -25.11 -44.34
N ALA A 29 40.87 -23.78 -44.30
CA ALA A 29 41.51 -22.89 -45.27
C ALA A 29 42.21 -21.72 -44.55
N ARG A 30 43.52 -21.52 -44.79
CA ARG A 30 44.26 -20.33 -44.32
C ARG A 30 44.14 -19.21 -45.34
N THR A 31 43.45 -18.12 -45.01
CA THR A 31 43.56 -16.84 -45.74
C THR A 31 44.38 -15.83 -44.94
N LYS A 32 45.18 -15.03 -45.65
CA LYS A 32 46.20 -14.15 -45.08
C LYS A 32 45.57 -12.90 -44.43
N THR A 33 46.30 -12.33 -43.48
CA THR A 33 46.04 -11.01 -42.91
C THR A 33 46.05 -9.91 -43.98
N THR A 34 44.89 -9.34 -44.26
CA THR A 34 44.76 -8.05 -44.96
C THR A 34 44.55 -6.95 -43.92
N LYS A 35 45.41 -5.92 -43.91
CA LYS A 35 45.24 -4.74 -43.06
C LYS A 35 44.24 -3.78 -43.71
N GLU A 36 42.95 -4.09 -43.62
CA GLU A 36 41.90 -3.11 -43.94
C GLU A 36 41.25 -2.54 -42.68
N GLN A 37 40.66 -1.36 -42.84
CA GLN A 37 40.53 -0.39 -41.75
C GLN A 37 39.39 -0.74 -40.80
N ASN A 38 39.72 -1.28 -39.62
CA ASN A 38 38.81 -1.34 -38.47
C ASN A 38 38.54 0.08 -37.88
N LYS A 39 37.97 0.98 -38.69
CA LYS A 39 37.16 2.10 -38.20
C LYS A 39 35.74 1.60 -37.95
N ILE A 40 35.60 0.70 -36.96
CA ILE A 40 34.29 0.47 -36.33
C ILE A 40 33.90 1.82 -35.73
N SER A 41 32.77 2.38 -36.15
CA SER A 41 32.24 3.62 -35.57
C SER A 41 32.07 3.44 -34.06
N PRO A 42 32.42 4.43 -33.22
CA PRO A 42 32.16 4.35 -31.78
C PRO A 42 30.67 4.32 -31.39
N TYR A 43 29.76 4.41 -32.38
CA TYR A 43 28.31 4.44 -32.22
C TYR A 43 27.64 3.32 -33.03
N LEU A 44 26.37 3.03 -32.71
CA LEU A 44 25.46 2.34 -33.63
C LEU A 44 25.27 3.16 -34.92
N GLU A 45 24.75 2.54 -35.99
CA GLU A 45 24.58 3.18 -37.31
C GLU A 45 23.67 4.43 -37.27
N ASP A 46 22.80 4.56 -36.25
CA ASP A 46 21.92 5.71 -36.00
C ASP A 46 22.51 6.78 -35.04
N GLY A 47 23.80 6.66 -34.70
CA GLY A 47 24.52 7.57 -33.82
C GLY A 47 24.30 7.34 -32.33
N SER A 48 23.59 6.27 -31.91
CA SER A 48 23.41 5.96 -30.49
C SER A 48 24.67 5.39 -29.86
N ASN A 49 25.00 5.80 -28.62
CA ASN A 49 26.14 5.26 -27.86
C ASN A 49 25.98 3.74 -27.64
N PHE A 50 24.77 3.32 -27.26
CA PHE A 50 24.42 1.92 -27.05
C PHE A 50 22.91 1.68 -27.25
N GLY A 51 22.54 0.40 -27.29
CA GLY A 51 21.16 -0.06 -27.40
C GLY A 51 20.71 -0.92 -26.22
N LEU A 52 19.40 -0.97 -25.97
CA LEU A 52 18.75 -1.80 -24.95
C LEU A 52 17.54 -2.56 -25.51
N ALA A 53 17.13 -3.61 -24.81
CA ALA A 53 15.85 -4.28 -25.04
C ALA A 53 14.98 -4.29 -23.77
N MET A 54 13.67 -4.16 -23.96
CA MET A 54 12.66 -4.33 -22.91
C MET A 54 11.33 -4.81 -23.48
N ASP A 55 10.43 -5.26 -22.60
CA ASP A 55 9.06 -5.60 -22.96
C ASP A 55 8.30 -4.38 -23.50
N ALA A 56 7.30 -4.63 -24.34
CA ALA A 56 6.61 -3.57 -25.07
C ALA A 56 5.68 -2.73 -24.18
N ILE A 57 5.96 -1.43 -24.10
CA ILE A 57 5.07 -0.44 -23.49
C ILE A 57 4.03 0.07 -24.49
N ASN A 58 2.80 0.25 -24.02
CA ASN A 58 1.67 0.77 -24.82
C ASN A 58 1.24 2.18 -24.39
N THR A 59 1.97 2.80 -23.46
CA THR A 59 1.70 4.13 -22.87
C THR A 59 2.92 4.58 -22.06
N LEU A 60 3.05 5.91 -21.86
CA LEU A 60 4.03 6.57 -20.98
C LEU A 60 3.43 6.93 -19.60
N ASN A 61 2.19 6.51 -19.29
CA ASN A 61 1.51 6.82 -18.04
C ASN A 61 2.02 5.96 -16.86
N TYR A 62 3.09 6.44 -16.22
CA TYR A 62 3.71 5.79 -15.06
C TYR A 62 2.88 5.85 -13.78
N VAL A 63 1.93 6.79 -13.69
CA VAL A 63 1.03 6.93 -12.53
C VAL A 63 -0.01 5.82 -12.51
N LYS A 64 -0.50 5.40 -13.70
CA LYS A 64 -1.53 4.37 -13.83
C LYS A 64 -0.97 2.96 -14.04
N PHE A 65 0.13 2.79 -14.80
CA PHE A 65 0.62 1.48 -15.23
C PHE A 65 2.04 1.15 -14.80
N ALA A 66 2.22 -0.06 -14.25
CA ALA A 66 3.53 -0.58 -13.85
C ALA A 66 4.41 -1.01 -15.05
N SER A 67 3.89 -1.05 -16.29
CA SER A 67 4.66 -1.47 -17.47
C SER A 67 5.92 -0.62 -17.73
N LEU A 68 5.97 0.61 -17.20
CA LEU A 68 7.10 1.53 -17.37
C LEU A 68 8.23 1.33 -16.33
N ARG A 69 8.09 0.36 -15.39
CA ARG A 69 9.00 0.22 -14.25
C ARG A 69 10.48 0.23 -14.63
N LYS A 70 10.81 -0.41 -15.75
CA LYS A 70 12.19 -0.58 -16.23
C LYS A 70 12.85 0.73 -16.67
N ILE A 71 12.10 1.76 -17.08
CA ILE A 71 12.66 2.95 -17.76
C ILE A 71 12.23 4.32 -17.19
N VAL A 72 11.13 4.39 -16.45
CA VAL A 72 10.58 5.68 -15.98
C VAL A 72 11.60 6.55 -15.23
N PHE A 73 12.51 5.96 -14.46
CA PHE A 73 13.58 6.66 -13.74
C PHE A 73 14.61 7.40 -14.62
N SER A 74 14.65 7.12 -15.93
CA SER A 74 15.44 7.89 -16.90
C SER A 74 14.66 9.06 -17.54
N LEU A 75 13.35 9.12 -17.31
CA LEU A 75 12.43 10.15 -17.82
C LEU A 75 12.01 11.11 -16.69
N VAL A 76 11.75 10.61 -15.49
CA VAL A 76 11.26 11.37 -14.34
C VAL A 76 12.09 11.03 -13.11
N ASP A 77 12.68 12.03 -12.48
CA ASP A 77 13.39 11.88 -11.20
C ASP A 77 12.40 11.60 -10.07
N GLY A 78 12.68 10.58 -9.24
CA GLY A 78 12.15 10.52 -7.88
C GLY A 78 12.88 11.51 -6.96
N LEU A 79 12.59 11.47 -5.65
CA LEU A 79 13.36 12.24 -4.65
C LEU A 79 14.85 11.88 -4.71
N ILE A 80 15.15 10.59 -4.66
CA ILE A 80 16.50 10.01 -4.75
C ILE A 80 16.62 9.08 -5.95
N LYS A 81 17.85 8.78 -6.37
CA LYS A 81 18.19 7.85 -7.46
C LYS A 81 19.40 7.00 -7.14
N GLU A 82 19.54 5.86 -7.82
CA GLU A 82 20.80 5.10 -7.81
C GLU A 82 21.86 5.84 -8.64
N ALA A 83 23.12 5.75 -8.21
CA ALA A 83 24.26 6.37 -8.86
C ALA A 83 25.55 5.55 -8.58
N PRO A 84 26.65 5.77 -9.33
CA PRO A 84 27.99 5.38 -8.90
C PRO A 84 28.29 5.91 -7.50
N SER A 85 28.96 5.12 -6.66
CA SER A 85 29.47 5.59 -5.37
C SER A 85 30.44 6.75 -5.59
N THR A 86 30.40 7.79 -4.75
CA THR A 86 31.40 8.87 -4.75
C THR A 86 32.84 8.38 -4.63
N ASN A 87 33.03 7.21 -4.02
CA ASN A 87 34.34 6.62 -3.79
C ASN A 87 34.85 5.85 -5.02
N SER A 88 33.98 5.50 -5.97
CA SER A 88 34.33 4.76 -7.19
C SER A 88 35.04 5.64 -8.23
N THR A 89 35.78 5.03 -9.15
CA THR A 89 36.44 5.72 -10.28
C THR A 89 35.46 6.59 -11.08
N ILE A 90 34.23 6.13 -11.29
CA ILE A 90 33.21 6.87 -12.05
C ILE A 90 32.61 8.01 -11.21
N GLY A 91 32.35 7.79 -9.92
CA GLY A 91 31.85 8.85 -9.03
C GLY A 91 32.83 10.01 -8.89
N ASN A 92 34.12 9.70 -8.78
CA ASN A 92 35.22 10.67 -8.82
C ASN A 92 35.30 11.40 -10.18
N LEU A 93 35.26 10.67 -11.30
CA LEU A 93 35.32 11.25 -12.65
C LEU A 93 34.16 12.21 -12.96
N LEU A 94 32.97 11.94 -12.42
CA LEU A 94 31.78 12.77 -12.64
C LEU A 94 31.63 13.93 -11.64
N GLY A 95 32.35 13.93 -10.52
CA GLY A 95 32.17 14.92 -9.45
C GLY A 95 30.77 14.84 -8.84
N ILE A 96 30.35 13.64 -8.44
CA ILE A 96 29.02 13.41 -7.84
C ILE A 96 28.94 14.11 -6.47
N SER A 97 27.88 14.90 -6.24
CA SER A 97 27.67 15.62 -4.97
C SER A 97 27.30 14.68 -3.83
N LYS A 98 27.58 15.08 -2.59
CA LYS A 98 27.20 14.33 -1.40
C LYS A 98 25.71 14.45 -1.08
N LEU A 99 25.19 13.41 -0.44
CA LEU A 99 23.83 13.36 0.11
C LEU A 99 23.91 12.76 1.52
N PHE A 100 23.56 13.54 2.53
CA PHE A 100 23.53 13.11 3.93
C PHE A 100 22.10 12.84 4.41
N LEU A 101 21.97 11.77 5.19
CA LEU A 101 20.77 11.42 5.94
C LEU A 101 21.00 11.69 7.42
N ASN A 102 20.12 12.46 8.05
CA ASN A 102 20.16 12.73 9.49
C ASN A 102 18.85 12.30 10.17
N GLN A 103 18.84 12.34 11.51
CA GLN A 103 17.64 12.10 12.33
C GLN A 103 17.49 13.19 13.39
N TYR A 104 16.29 13.40 13.90
CA TYR A 104 16.09 14.20 15.11
C TYR A 104 16.49 13.42 16.37
N LYS A 105 17.07 14.10 17.37
CA LYS A 105 17.54 13.50 18.63
C LYS A 105 16.40 13.07 19.58
N ASN A 106 15.27 13.76 19.50
CA ASN A 106 14.18 13.63 20.47
C ASN A 106 13.17 12.57 19.99
N PRO A 107 12.89 11.52 20.78
CA PRO A 107 11.89 10.52 20.42
C PRO A 107 10.47 11.09 20.49
N VAL A 108 9.58 10.54 19.65
CA VAL A 108 8.22 11.04 19.42
C VAL A 108 7.19 9.97 19.81
N ASP A 109 7.12 9.66 21.11
CA ASP A 109 6.38 8.50 21.63
C ASP A 109 4.85 8.67 21.69
N ALA A 110 4.37 9.90 21.89
CA ALA A 110 2.93 10.20 21.91
C ALA A 110 2.27 10.11 20.51
N GLY A 111 3.03 9.79 19.46
CA GLY A 111 2.63 9.93 18.06
C GLY A 111 2.90 11.35 17.53
N PHE A 112 3.32 11.44 16.27
CA PHE A 112 3.89 12.65 15.69
C PHE A 112 2.94 13.86 15.54
N ASN A 113 1.62 13.66 15.66
CA ASN A 113 0.64 14.75 15.62
C ASN A 113 0.25 15.26 17.00
N ASN A 114 0.69 14.57 18.07
CA ASN A 114 0.47 14.96 19.45
C ASN A 114 1.67 15.73 20.04
N MET A 115 2.60 16.18 19.18
CA MET A 115 3.72 17.03 19.60
C MET A 115 3.24 18.46 19.87
N THR A 116 3.53 18.97 21.06
CA THR A 116 3.30 20.37 21.44
C THR A 116 4.24 21.33 20.71
N ASP A 117 3.85 22.61 20.62
CA ASP A 117 4.69 23.72 20.15
C ASP A 117 6.12 23.66 20.72
N ALA A 118 6.24 23.46 22.04
CA ALA A 118 7.53 23.43 22.73
C ALA A 118 8.39 22.20 22.34
N GLN A 119 7.78 21.07 22.02
CA GLN A 119 8.49 19.89 21.51
C GLN A 119 8.92 20.09 20.06
N LEU A 120 8.06 20.70 19.21
CA LEU A 120 8.37 21.02 17.81
C LEU A 120 9.50 22.05 17.72
N GLU A 121 9.45 23.12 18.52
CA GLU A 121 10.49 24.15 18.64
C GLU A 121 11.76 23.64 19.34
N GLY A 122 11.62 22.65 20.24
CA GLY A 122 12.72 21.99 20.94
C GLY A 122 13.48 20.95 20.13
N MET A 123 12.96 20.47 18.99
CA MET A 123 13.61 19.42 18.19
C MET A 123 15.01 19.84 17.70
N ARG A 124 16.02 18.97 17.90
CA ARG A 124 17.39 19.19 17.39
C ARG A 124 17.85 18.02 16.52
N ILE A 125 18.56 18.35 15.45
CA ILE A 125 19.20 17.38 14.54
C ILE A 125 20.32 16.64 15.28
N SER A 126 20.51 15.37 14.93
CA SER A 126 21.65 14.54 15.36
C SER A 126 22.93 14.97 14.63
N PRO A 127 24.08 15.13 15.34
CA PRO A 127 25.37 15.37 14.69
C PRO A 127 25.88 14.14 13.93
N SER A 128 25.35 12.95 14.24
CA SER A 128 25.61 11.74 13.47
C SER A 128 24.70 11.71 12.24
N TYR A 129 25.32 11.63 11.06
CA TYR A 129 24.70 11.50 9.75
C TYR A 129 25.20 10.24 9.01
N VAL A 130 24.57 9.90 7.89
CA VAL A 130 25.00 8.82 6.99
C VAL A 130 25.17 9.38 5.58
N ASP A 131 26.36 9.22 4.98
CA ASP A 131 26.64 9.60 3.60
C ASP A 131 26.09 8.55 2.62
N LEU A 132 24.88 8.81 2.10
CA LEU A 132 24.19 7.94 1.14
C LEU A 132 24.91 7.86 -0.21
N SER A 133 25.67 8.90 -0.57
CA SER A 133 26.41 8.96 -1.84
C SER A 133 27.60 7.98 -1.86
N SER A 134 28.17 7.67 -0.70
CA SER A 134 29.16 6.58 -0.55
C SER A 134 28.58 5.20 -0.86
N PHE A 135 27.27 4.98 -0.67
CA PHE A 135 26.56 3.74 -0.99
C PHE A 135 25.98 3.70 -2.42
N GLY A 136 26.23 4.73 -3.24
CA GLY A 136 25.69 4.83 -4.61
C GLY A 136 24.22 5.23 -4.66
N ILE A 137 23.81 6.16 -3.79
CA ILE A 137 22.46 6.76 -3.75
C ILE A 137 22.63 8.28 -3.77
N ASN A 138 21.91 8.97 -4.64
CA ASN A 138 22.10 10.41 -4.83
C ASN A 138 20.79 11.20 -5.03
N SER A 139 20.96 12.51 -5.10
CA SER A 139 19.91 13.52 -5.29
C SER A 139 19.26 13.38 -6.67
N GLY A 140 17.99 12.97 -6.71
CA GLY A 140 17.10 13.20 -7.86
C GLY A 140 16.52 14.61 -7.74
N ALA A 141 15.22 14.70 -7.53
CA ALA A 141 14.55 15.96 -7.19
C ALA A 141 14.85 16.46 -5.76
N LEU A 142 15.50 15.67 -4.89
CA LEU A 142 15.96 16.10 -3.56
C LEU A 142 17.13 17.09 -3.67
N ALA A 143 17.24 18.05 -2.76
CA ALA A 143 18.40 18.95 -2.70
C ALA A 143 19.68 18.18 -2.26
N PRO A 144 20.84 18.42 -2.89
CA PRO A 144 22.13 17.92 -2.39
C PRO A 144 22.46 18.60 -1.06
N THR A 145 23.16 17.91 -0.17
CA THR A 145 23.42 18.45 1.17
C THR A 145 24.59 19.45 1.14
N VAL A 146 24.33 20.69 1.56
CA VAL A 146 25.31 21.79 1.55
C VAL A 146 26.01 21.96 2.91
N SER A 147 25.36 21.59 4.00
CA SER A 147 25.93 21.56 5.36
C SER A 147 25.35 20.41 6.18
N GLU A 148 26.12 19.87 7.12
CA GLU A 148 25.68 18.87 8.09
C GLU A 148 24.58 19.39 9.05
N ASP A 149 24.54 20.73 9.24
CA ASP A 149 23.55 21.44 10.07
C ASP A 149 22.18 21.63 9.39
N ASP A 150 22.11 21.56 8.06
CA ASP A 150 20.87 21.73 7.27
C ASP A 150 20.64 20.54 6.31
N PRO A 151 20.40 19.33 6.87
CA PRO A 151 20.22 18.09 6.12
C PRO A 151 18.91 18.06 5.34
N THR A 152 19.03 17.74 4.05
CA THR A 152 17.92 17.75 3.08
C THR A 152 17.02 16.51 3.17
N TRP A 153 17.42 15.49 3.92
CA TRP A 153 16.60 14.35 4.31
C TRP A 153 16.76 14.05 5.81
N VAL A 154 15.65 14.16 6.56
CA VAL A 154 15.61 13.91 8.01
C VAL A 154 14.48 12.93 8.36
N PHE A 155 14.67 12.12 9.40
CA PHE A 155 13.62 11.26 9.92
C PHE A 155 13.41 11.40 11.44
N TYR A 156 12.22 10.98 11.88
CA TYR A 156 11.70 11.15 13.24
C TYR A 156 11.46 9.76 13.83
N ASN A 157 12.05 9.47 14.99
CA ASN A 157 11.95 8.17 15.64
C ASN A 157 11.03 8.22 16.86
N ASN A 158 10.47 7.08 17.25
CA ASN A 158 10.01 6.86 18.63
C ASN A 158 11.15 6.26 19.51
N SER A 159 10.90 6.06 20.80
CA SER A 159 11.83 5.44 21.77
C SER A 159 12.30 4.04 21.35
N ASN A 160 11.46 3.28 20.65
CA ASN A 160 11.79 1.98 20.06
C ASN A 160 12.63 2.09 18.76
N ASN A 161 13.16 3.27 18.45
CA ASN A 161 13.94 3.60 17.26
C ASN A 161 13.26 3.22 15.92
N ARG A 162 11.92 3.21 15.90
CA ARG A 162 11.11 3.03 14.69
C ARG A 162 10.81 4.39 14.07
N ILE A 163 10.84 4.49 12.74
CA ILE A 163 10.62 5.75 12.04
C ILE A 163 9.11 6.03 11.94
N VAL A 164 8.66 7.11 12.56
CA VAL A 164 7.24 7.53 12.57
C VAL A 164 6.91 8.58 11.52
N ALA A 165 7.91 9.32 11.03
CA ALA A 165 7.79 10.28 9.94
C ALA A 165 9.14 10.53 9.25
N THR A 166 9.15 11.20 8.10
CA THR A 166 10.35 11.69 7.43
C THR A 166 10.08 12.97 6.62
N LYS A 167 11.02 13.92 6.66
CA LYS A 167 10.98 15.20 5.92
C LYS A 167 12.06 15.17 4.84
N PHE A 168 11.67 15.58 3.63
CA PHE A 168 12.53 15.78 2.47
C PHE A 168 12.47 17.26 2.06
N THR A 169 13.58 17.82 1.60
CA THR A 169 13.62 19.16 0.98
C THR A 169 14.12 19.00 -0.46
N THR A 170 13.25 19.28 -1.42
CA THR A 170 13.53 19.21 -2.87
C THR A 170 14.49 20.30 -3.33
N ASN A 171 15.10 20.13 -4.52
CA ASN A 171 16.22 20.91 -5.05
C ASN A 171 15.88 22.35 -5.50
N PHE A 172 14.93 23.00 -4.81
CA PHE A 172 14.56 24.40 -4.98
C PHE A 172 14.19 24.80 -6.43
N GLY A 173 13.64 23.85 -7.20
CA GLY A 173 13.25 24.04 -8.60
C GLY A 173 14.37 23.86 -9.63
N ALA A 174 15.51 23.28 -9.24
CA ALA A 174 16.58 22.92 -10.17
C ALA A 174 16.14 21.78 -11.12
N SER A 175 15.41 20.78 -10.62
CA SER A 175 14.66 19.85 -11.46
C SER A 175 13.47 20.58 -12.08
N LYS A 176 13.30 20.42 -13.40
CA LYS A 176 12.22 21.06 -14.17
C LYS A 176 11.54 20.04 -15.08
N TRP A 177 10.23 20.18 -15.21
CA TRP A 177 9.42 19.54 -16.23
C TRP A 177 9.78 20.06 -17.62
N SER A 178 9.48 19.29 -18.67
CA SER A 178 9.70 19.66 -20.06
C SER A 178 8.83 20.83 -20.56
N ASP A 179 7.83 21.27 -19.79
CA ASP A 179 7.13 22.57 -19.97
C ASP A 179 7.90 23.76 -19.35
N GLY A 180 9.13 23.52 -18.86
CA GLY A 180 10.02 24.49 -18.23
C GLY A 180 9.73 24.78 -16.76
N LYS A 181 8.74 24.12 -16.15
CA LYS A 181 8.24 24.46 -14.80
C LYS A 181 8.93 23.64 -13.71
N GLU A 182 9.11 24.25 -12.55
CA GLU A 182 9.88 23.71 -11.42
C GLU A 182 9.19 22.51 -10.76
N VAL A 183 9.93 21.41 -10.60
CA VAL A 183 9.50 20.27 -9.77
C VAL A 183 9.51 20.72 -8.30
N ASN A 184 8.48 20.34 -7.55
CA ASN A 184 8.27 20.80 -6.17
C ASN A 184 7.58 19.73 -5.31
N ALA A 185 7.37 20.00 -4.02
CA ALA A 185 6.81 19.03 -3.09
C ALA A 185 5.36 18.62 -3.41
N GLN A 186 4.54 19.53 -3.95
CA GLN A 186 3.14 19.25 -4.30
C GLN A 186 3.05 18.20 -5.43
N ASP A 187 3.98 18.22 -6.39
CA ASP A 187 3.99 17.25 -7.50
C ASP A 187 4.10 15.78 -7.01
N PHE A 188 4.77 15.54 -5.87
CA PHE A 188 4.85 14.23 -5.23
C PHE A 188 3.57 13.85 -4.49
N ILE A 189 2.92 14.83 -3.84
CA ILE A 189 1.64 14.63 -3.15
C ILE A 189 0.57 14.32 -4.20
N ASP A 190 0.48 15.11 -5.27
CA ASP A 190 -0.49 14.94 -6.34
C ASP A 190 -0.36 13.59 -7.05
N ALA A 191 0.86 13.07 -7.21
CA ALA A 191 1.09 11.73 -7.76
C ALA A 191 0.53 10.63 -6.85
N ILE A 192 0.78 10.72 -5.54
CA ILE A 192 0.18 9.84 -4.53
C ILE A 192 -1.35 9.95 -4.56
N GLN A 193 -1.90 11.17 -4.64
CA GLN A 193 -3.35 11.38 -4.75
C GLN A 193 -3.93 10.69 -5.99
N TYR A 194 -3.31 10.83 -7.17
CA TYR A 194 -3.74 10.10 -8.37
C TYR A 194 -3.65 8.57 -8.23
N ILE A 195 -2.69 8.03 -7.47
CA ILE A 195 -2.56 6.58 -7.24
C ILE A 195 -3.62 6.05 -6.26
N LEU A 196 -4.03 6.87 -5.28
CA LEU A 196 -5.06 6.52 -4.28
C LEU A 196 -6.50 6.78 -4.76
N ASP A 197 -6.70 7.69 -5.71
CA ASP A 197 -8.00 8.02 -6.30
C ASP A 197 -8.54 6.80 -7.09
N LEU A 198 -9.64 6.22 -6.61
CA LEU A 198 -10.24 5.03 -7.23
C LEU A 198 -10.72 5.28 -8.67
N ASN A 199 -10.97 6.54 -9.06
CA ASN A 199 -11.31 6.91 -10.44
C ASN A 199 -10.14 6.68 -11.42
N THR A 200 -8.88 6.79 -10.96
CA THR A 200 -7.69 6.57 -11.80
C THR A 200 -7.51 5.10 -12.18
N GLY A 201 -7.86 4.17 -11.28
CA GLY A 201 -7.60 2.74 -11.46
C GLY A 201 -6.09 2.41 -11.56
N SER A 202 -5.25 3.03 -10.72
CA SER A 202 -3.80 2.83 -10.75
C SER A 202 -3.39 1.43 -10.27
N GLN A 203 -2.54 0.77 -11.06
CA GLN A 203 -1.87 -0.49 -10.70
C GLN A 203 -0.87 -0.34 -9.53
N LEU A 204 -0.49 0.90 -9.16
CA LEU A 204 0.47 1.16 -8.08
C LEU A 204 -0.20 1.21 -6.69
N ARG A 205 -1.53 1.34 -6.61
CA ARG A 205 -2.28 1.52 -5.35
C ARG A 205 -1.93 0.48 -4.28
N SER A 206 -1.93 -0.81 -4.62
CA SER A 206 -1.62 -1.88 -3.67
C SER A 206 -0.16 -1.88 -3.16
N HIS A 207 0.77 -1.24 -3.86
CA HIS A 207 2.13 -0.99 -3.36
C HIS A 207 2.18 0.24 -2.47
N LEU A 208 1.43 1.30 -2.79
CA LEU A 208 1.37 2.53 -2.01
C LEU A 208 0.67 2.32 -0.65
N LEU A 209 -0.42 1.54 -0.61
CA LEU A 209 -1.10 1.19 0.65
C LEU A 209 -0.20 0.40 1.62
N ARG A 210 0.73 -0.41 1.07
CA ARG A 210 1.78 -1.12 1.84
C ARG A 210 3.00 -0.25 2.17
N PHE A 211 3.07 0.97 1.64
CA PHE A 211 4.00 1.98 2.14
C PHE A 211 3.63 2.42 3.57
N ASN A 212 2.40 2.13 4.04
CA ASN A 212 1.91 2.49 5.38
C ASN A 212 2.03 4.00 5.68
N ILE A 213 1.90 4.83 4.65
CA ILE A 213 1.67 6.26 4.81
C ILE A 213 0.34 6.41 5.53
N LYS A 214 0.34 7.22 6.59
CA LYS A 214 -0.81 7.41 7.47
C LYS A 214 -2.06 7.85 6.69
N GLY A 215 -3.23 7.35 7.09
CA GLY A 215 -4.53 7.69 6.52
C GLY A 215 -4.84 7.04 5.17
N THR A 216 -3.83 6.56 4.42
CA THR A 216 -4.05 6.06 3.05
C THR A 216 -4.94 4.82 2.97
N ASN A 217 -4.89 3.93 3.97
CA ASN A 217 -5.82 2.80 4.07
C ASN A 217 -7.24 3.29 4.37
N ALA A 218 -7.44 4.12 5.39
CA ALA A 218 -8.75 4.69 5.74
C ALA A 218 -9.40 5.49 4.59
N PHE A 219 -8.58 6.16 3.77
CA PHE A 219 -9.04 6.87 2.57
C PHE A 219 -9.38 5.94 1.39
N ASN A 220 -8.67 4.81 1.22
CA ASN A 220 -9.10 3.76 0.30
C ASN A 220 -10.45 3.18 0.76
N ASP A 221 -10.56 2.85 2.05
CA ASP A 221 -11.76 2.24 2.63
C ASP A 221 -12.97 3.17 2.57
N ALA A 222 -12.80 4.48 2.76
CA ALA A 222 -13.86 5.48 2.61
C ALA A 222 -14.35 5.64 1.16
N GLN A 223 -13.46 5.49 0.16
CA GLN A 223 -13.86 5.46 -1.24
C GLN A 223 -14.53 4.13 -1.63
N GLU A 224 -14.04 2.99 -1.12
CA GLU A 224 -14.69 1.68 -1.31
C GLU A 224 -16.09 1.68 -0.66
N GLU A 225 -16.26 2.26 0.53
CA GLU A 225 -17.54 2.48 1.23
C GLU A 225 -18.55 3.32 0.41
N TYR A 226 -18.08 4.33 -0.31
CA TYR A 226 -18.92 5.12 -1.22
C TYR A 226 -19.35 4.31 -2.45
N ILE A 227 -18.42 3.59 -3.10
CA ILE A 227 -18.75 2.67 -4.21
C ILE A 227 -19.78 1.63 -3.73
N ARG A 228 -19.60 1.15 -2.51
CA ARG A 228 -20.48 0.20 -1.83
C ARG A 228 -21.95 0.64 -1.86
N LYS A 229 -22.22 1.88 -1.46
CA LYS A 229 -23.57 2.44 -1.31
C LYS A 229 -24.14 3.01 -2.62
N HIS A 230 -23.32 3.64 -3.44
CA HIS A 230 -23.78 4.43 -4.59
C HIS A 230 -23.49 3.75 -5.94
N GLY A 231 -22.77 2.63 -5.96
CA GLY A 231 -22.47 1.83 -7.16
C GLY A 231 -21.42 2.44 -8.11
N VAL A 232 -20.91 3.63 -7.79
CA VAL A 232 -19.92 4.38 -8.58
C VAL A 232 -18.89 5.03 -7.65
N PRO A 233 -17.64 5.25 -8.08
CA PRO A 233 -16.69 6.03 -7.29
C PRO A 233 -17.13 7.49 -7.18
N TYR A 234 -16.93 8.07 -6.00
CA TYR A 234 -17.07 9.52 -5.80
C TYR A 234 -16.01 10.24 -6.63
N LYS A 235 -16.41 11.20 -7.47
CA LYS A 235 -15.48 11.92 -8.35
C LYS A 235 -14.71 12.96 -7.54
N ASN A 236 -13.40 13.04 -7.78
CA ASN A 236 -12.50 13.96 -7.08
C ASN A 236 -12.56 13.83 -5.53
N PRO A 237 -12.21 12.64 -4.98
CA PRO A 237 -12.28 12.35 -3.55
C PRO A 237 -11.27 13.13 -2.69
N PHE A 238 -10.35 13.86 -3.32
CA PHE A 238 -9.42 14.79 -2.66
C PHE A 238 -9.93 16.24 -2.63
N GLY A 239 -11.07 16.56 -3.25
CA GLY A 239 -11.61 17.92 -3.29
C GLY A 239 -10.71 18.92 -4.03
N ARG A 240 -9.93 18.46 -5.02
CA ARG A 240 -8.97 19.28 -5.78
C ARG A 240 -9.69 20.33 -6.64
N ALA A 241 -9.30 21.60 -6.57
CA ALA A 241 -9.87 22.63 -7.42
C ALA A 241 -9.34 22.50 -8.87
N PRO A 242 -10.22 22.44 -9.90
CA PRO A 242 -9.80 22.22 -11.28
C PRO A 242 -9.06 23.45 -11.84
N TYR A 243 -8.14 23.22 -12.78
CA TYR A 243 -7.43 24.33 -13.43
C TYR A 243 -8.31 25.09 -14.45
N ILE A 244 -8.32 26.42 -14.32
CA ILE A 244 -8.97 27.38 -15.23
C ILE A 244 -7.95 28.41 -15.75
N LEU A 245 -8.20 28.97 -16.93
CA LEU A 245 -7.35 29.99 -17.52
C LEU A 245 -7.75 31.39 -17.01
N ASN A 246 -6.95 31.96 -16.11
CA ASN A 246 -7.14 33.33 -15.64
C ASN A 246 -6.85 34.33 -16.77
N LYS A 247 -7.86 35.11 -17.12
CA LYS A 247 -7.80 36.08 -18.24
C LYS A 247 -6.91 37.30 -17.93
N GLN A 248 -6.72 37.66 -16.66
CA GLN A 248 -5.85 38.77 -16.24
C GLN A 248 -4.38 38.34 -16.29
N THR A 249 -4.02 37.24 -15.63
CA THR A 249 -2.63 36.74 -15.58
C THR A 249 -2.22 36.01 -16.86
N GLY A 250 -3.17 35.49 -17.63
CA GLY A 250 -2.91 34.64 -18.80
C GLY A 250 -2.34 33.26 -18.43
N GLN A 251 -2.45 32.86 -17.17
CA GLN A 251 -1.92 31.59 -16.65
C GLN A 251 -3.05 30.66 -16.21
N TRP A 252 -2.76 29.36 -16.21
CA TRP A 252 -3.64 28.34 -15.62
C TRP A 252 -3.43 28.30 -14.11
N GLU A 253 -4.48 28.62 -13.37
CA GLU A 253 -4.57 28.56 -11.91
C GLU A 253 -5.74 27.65 -11.50
N GLU A 254 -5.78 27.19 -10.26
CA GLU A 254 -6.95 26.47 -9.75
C GLU A 254 -8.15 27.42 -9.63
N ASP A 255 -9.38 26.94 -9.80
CA ASP A 255 -10.58 27.78 -9.67
C ASP A 255 -10.80 28.22 -8.20
N PRO A 256 -10.66 29.52 -7.86
CA PRO A 256 -10.85 30.02 -6.50
C PRO A 256 -12.32 30.00 -6.04
N ASN A 257 -13.27 29.69 -6.94
CA ASN A 257 -14.68 29.55 -6.65
C ASN A 257 -15.12 28.09 -6.51
N PHE A 258 -14.20 27.13 -6.69
CA PHE A 258 -14.51 25.72 -6.59
C PHE A 258 -14.93 25.35 -5.16
N VAL A 259 -16.12 24.74 -5.03
CA VAL A 259 -16.61 24.18 -3.78
C VAL A 259 -16.30 22.68 -3.76
N PRO A 260 -15.33 22.21 -2.95
CA PRO A 260 -15.01 20.79 -2.88
C PRO A 260 -16.06 20.02 -2.07
N TYR A 261 -16.09 18.70 -2.23
CA TYR A 261 -16.94 17.78 -1.45
C TYR A 261 -18.46 18.05 -1.61
N GLN A 262 -18.91 18.33 -2.84
CA GLN A 262 -20.33 18.44 -3.19
C GLN A 262 -21.00 17.07 -3.38
N ASN A 263 -22.29 16.98 -3.07
CA ASN A 263 -23.12 15.81 -3.31
C ASN A 263 -23.15 15.40 -4.79
N GLN A 264 -23.09 14.09 -5.07
CA GLN A 264 -23.11 13.53 -6.42
C GLN A 264 -24.24 12.50 -6.61
N THR A 265 -24.84 12.01 -5.52
CA THR A 265 -25.95 11.06 -5.52
C THR A 265 -27.17 11.66 -4.83
N PHE A 266 -28.32 11.58 -5.49
CA PHE A 266 -29.58 12.18 -5.04
C PHE A 266 -30.73 11.18 -5.05
N ASP A 267 -31.73 11.37 -4.19
CA ASP A 267 -32.97 10.60 -4.20
C ASP A 267 -33.89 10.99 -5.38
N LYS A 268 -35.04 10.32 -5.49
CA LYS A 268 -36.03 10.60 -6.55
C LYS A 268 -36.70 11.99 -6.45
N ASN A 269 -36.48 12.71 -5.35
CA ASN A 269 -37.05 14.02 -5.05
C ASN A 269 -35.99 15.15 -5.18
N GLY A 270 -34.71 14.80 -5.37
CA GLY A 270 -33.59 15.74 -5.47
C GLY A 270 -32.86 16.02 -4.15
N HIS A 271 -33.12 15.28 -3.08
CA HIS A 271 -32.35 15.38 -1.84
C HIS A 271 -31.01 14.63 -1.96
N PRO A 272 -29.91 15.12 -1.37
CA PRO A 272 -28.67 14.35 -1.28
C PRO A 272 -28.87 13.07 -0.46
N VAL A 273 -28.12 12.02 -0.78
CA VAL A 273 -28.14 10.74 -0.05
C VAL A 273 -26.74 10.20 0.30
N ASP A 274 -25.71 11.03 0.12
CA ASP A 274 -24.28 10.68 0.22
C ASP A 274 -23.49 11.57 1.21
N ASP A 275 -24.18 12.39 2.01
CA ASP A 275 -23.56 13.36 2.94
C ASP A 275 -22.59 12.73 3.95
N LEU A 276 -22.93 11.55 4.48
CA LEU A 276 -22.14 10.87 5.51
C LEU A 276 -20.87 10.25 4.90
N GLU A 277 -21.00 9.72 3.69
CA GLU A 277 -19.95 9.07 2.92
C GLU A 277 -18.96 10.12 2.37
N ILE A 278 -19.47 11.27 1.92
CA ILE A 278 -18.67 12.44 1.56
C ILE A 278 -17.95 13.01 2.77
N ALA A 279 -18.61 13.12 3.93
CA ALA A 279 -17.96 13.55 5.17
C ALA A 279 -16.84 12.57 5.61
N ALA A 280 -17.04 11.26 5.43
CA ALA A 280 -16.03 10.24 5.70
C ALA A 280 -14.83 10.32 4.73
N ILE A 281 -15.07 10.45 3.41
CA ILE A 281 -14.03 10.66 2.40
C ILE A 281 -13.24 11.94 2.72
N LYS A 282 -13.94 13.06 2.96
CA LYS A 282 -13.35 14.36 3.30
C LYS A 282 -12.45 14.26 4.53
N LYS A 283 -12.94 13.63 5.61
CA LYS A 283 -12.15 13.40 6.83
C LYS A 283 -10.90 12.57 6.52
N ALA A 284 -11.05 11.43 5.85
CA ALA A 284 -9.93 10.55 5.55
C ALA A 284 -8.89 11.21 4.63
N ALA A 285 -9.30 12.09 3.72
CA ALA A 285 -8.41 12.86 2.85
C ALA A 285 -7.51 13.81 3.66
N TYR A 286 -8.06 14.54 4.64
CA TYR A 286 -7.28 15.42 5.54
C TYR A 286 -6.46 14.66 6.59
N GLU A 287 -6.77 13.39 6.87
CA GLU A 287 -5.99 12.54 7.77
C GLU A 287 -4.78 11.86 7.09
N ILE A 288 -4.61 12.03 5.78
CA ILE A 288 -3.44 11.50 5.05
C ILE A 288 -2.15 12.19 5.50
N GLY A 289 -1.15 11.38 5.82
CA GLY A 289 0.15 11.79 6.33
C GLY A 289 1.09 12.41 5.29
N LEU A 290 0.63 13.36 4.49
CA LEU A 290 1.42 14.06 3.47
C LEU A 290 1.19 15.57 3.59
N SER A 291 2.26 16.34 3.72
CA SER A 291 2.15 17.80 3.81
C SER A 291 3.37 18.54 3.29
N THR A 292 3.14 19.79 2.87
CA THR A 292 4.17 20.74 2.45
C THR A 292 4.05 22.05 3.24
N GLY A 293 5.02 22.95 3.08
CA GLY A 293 5.05 24.25 3.76
C GLY A 293 4.41 25.37 2.95
N GLN A 294 3.97 25.13 1.72
CA GLN A 294 3.26 26.14 0.90
C GLN A 294 1.83 26.34 1.43
N ALA A 295 1.51 27.54 1.90
CA ALA A 295 0.20 27.84 2.48
C ALA A 295 -0.92 28.07 1.44
N TYR A 296 -0.59 28.66 0.29
CA TYR A 296 -1.54 28.95 -0.79
C TYR A 296 -1.00 28.44 -2.12
N THR A 297 -1.80 27.78 -2.95
CA THR A 297 -1.31 27.10 -4.16
C THR A 297 -0.88 28.08 -5.26
N ASN A 298 -1.54 29.24 -5.33
CA ASN A 298 -1.35 30.24 -6.38
C ASN A 298 -0.35 31.37 -6.05
N ILE A 299 0.29 31.35 -4.87
CA ILE A 299 1.36 32.29 -4.50
C ILE A 299 2.39 31.61 -3.59
N SER A 300 3.69 31.82 -3.81
CA SER A 300 4.72 31.25 -2.94
C SER A 300 4.84 32.00 -1.62
N ASN A 301 5.32 31.32 -0.58
CA ASN A 301 5.60 31.91 0.74
C ASN A 301 6.54 33.14 0.68
N LYS A 302 7.39 33.24 -0.35
CA LYS A 302 8.26 34.40 -0.58
C LYS A 302 7.47 35.58 -1.14
N GLU A 303 6.68 35.35 -2.18
CA GLU A 303 5.82 36.39 -2.80
C GLU A 303 4.76 36.89 -1.81
N LEU A 304 4.22 36.00 -0.97
CA LEU A 304 3.36 36.39 0.16
C LEU A 304 4.08 37.36 1.10
N LYS A 305 5.33 37.06 1.53
CA LYS A 305 6.09 37.98 2.40
C LYS A 305 6.41 39.33 1.75
N GLU A 306 6.68 39.37 0.45
CA GLU A 306 6.86 40.64 -0.27
C GLU A 306 5.53 41.41 -0.39
N ALA A 307 4.41 40.72 -0.63
CA ALA A 307 3.09 41.32 -0.65
C ALA A 307 2.67 41.89 0.72
N LEU A 308 3.02 41.25 1.83
CA LEU A 308 2.73 41.76 3.19
C LEU A 308 3.46 43.09 3.52
N LYS A 309 4.45 43.51 2.72
CA LYS A 309 5.08 44.84 2.84
C LYS A 309 4.25 45.96 2.21
N LEU A 310 3.22 45.62 1.41
CA LEU A 310 2.36 46.59 0.74
C LEU A 310 1.36 47.22 1.72
N PRO A 311 1.19 48.55 1.75
CA PRO A 311 0.19 49.22 2.59
C PRO A 311 -1.24 48.72 2.37
N GLU A 312 -1.55 48.26 1.15
CA GLU A 312 -2.85 47.67 0.81
C GLU A 312 -3.16 46.35 1.55
N ASN A 313 -2.15 45.66 2.10
CA ASN A 313 -2.29 44.39 2.81
C ASN A 313 -2.08 44.53 4.33
N LYS A 314 -2.09 45.75 4.88
CA LYS A 314 -1.85 46.02 6.31
C LYS A 314 -2.83 45.32 7.27
N ASP A 315 -4.04 45.00 6.78
CA ASP A 315 -5.12 44.35 7.53
C ASP A 315 -5.23 42.85 7.18
N PHE A 316 -4.20 42.28 6.53
CA PHE A 316 -4.18 40.87 6.14
C PHE A 316 -4.18 39.95 7.36
N LYS A 317 -4.97 38.89 7.27
CA LYS A 317 -5.03 37.84 8.28
C LYS A 317 -4.85 36.47 7.62
N PHE A 318 -3.85 35.74 8.08
CA PHE A 318 -3.60 34.37 7.64
C PHE A 318 -4.80 33.46 7.96
N HIS A 319 -5.22 32.63 7.00
CA HIS A 319 -6.45 31.81 7.03
C HIS A 319 -7.81 32.56 7.10
N GLU A 320 -7.87 33.87 7.33
CA GLU A 320 -9.13 34.66 7.23
C GLU A 320 -9.25 35.48 5.92
N SER A 321 -8.15 36.02 5.40
CA SER A 321 -8.14 36.89 4.22
C SER A 321 -8.24 36.11 2.92
N LYS A 322 -9.36 36.27 2.20
CA LYS A 322 -9.62 35.62 0.89
C LYS A 322 -8.93 36.28 -0.31
N THR A 323 -8.36 37.47 -0.13
CA THR A 323 -7.75 38.27 -1.21
C THR A 323 -6.44 38.90 -0.77
N LEU A 324 -5.52 39.08 -1.73
CA LEU A 324 -4.22 39.70 -1.50
C LEU A 324 -3.86 40.63 -2.66
N THR A 325 -3.36 41.83 -2.36
CA THR A 325 -2.78 42.72 -3.38
C THR A 325 -1.34 42.29 -3.66
N ILE A 326 -0.98 42.09 -4.93
CA ILE A 326 0.39 41.73 -5.36
C ILE A 326 0.86 42.67 -6.47
N PHE A 327 2.17 42.73 -6.70
CA PHE A 327 2.71 43.29 -7.94
C PHE A 327 2.30 42.40 -9.13
N ASN A 328 1.94 43.01 -10.25
CA ASN A 328 1.46 42.31 -11.44
C ASN A 328 2.63 41.65 -12.20
N PRO A 329 2.67 40.32 -12.38
CA PRO A 329 3.75 39.64 -13.09
C PRO A 329 3.92 40.03 -14.57
N LYS A 330 2.95 40.74 -15.17
CA LYS A 330 3.04 41.29 -16.54
C LYS A 330 3.64 42.70 -16.63
N TYR A 331 3.82 43.40 -15.51
CA TYR A 331 4.24 44.80 -15.51
C TYR A 331 5.76 44.93 -15.67
N ASP A 332 6.22 45.27 -16.87
CA ASP A 332 7.64 45.60 -17.10
C ASP A 332 7.96 46.98 -16.52
N HIS A 333 8.55 47.02 -15.33
CA HIS A 333 9.04 48.25 -14.70
C HIS A 333 10.06 49.04 -15.56
N LYS A 334 10.65 48.43 -16.61
CA LYS A 334 11.54 49.11 -17.57
C LYS A 334 10.80 49.66 -18.80
N LYS A 335 9.58 49.19 -19.06
CA LYS A 335 8.69 49.61 -20.17
C LYS A 335 7.22 49.57 -19.72
N PRO A 336 6.80 50.45 -18.79
CA PRO A 336 5.45 50.41 -18.24
C PRO A 336 4.39 50.68 -19.31
N ASP A 337 3.59 49.65 -19.62
CA ASP A 337 2.40 49.76 -20.47
C ASP A 337 1.25 50.40 -19.70
N LYS A 338 0.63 51.43 -20.28
CA LYS A 338 -0.52 52.14 -19.69
C LYS A 338 -1.76 51.27 -19.50
N ASN A 339 -1.87 50.14 -20.21
CA ASN A 339 -2.99 49.21 -20.11
C ASN A 339 -2.76 48.07 -19.11
N THR A 340 -1.55 47.93 -18.55
CA THR A 340 -1.17 46.89 -17.61
C THR A 340 -0.95 47.51 -16.22
N PRO A 341 -1.82 47.27 -15.22
CA PRO A 341 -1.69 47.90 -13.90
C PRO A 341 -0.49 47.32 -13.13
N GLU A 342 0.23 48.16 -12.38
CA GLU A 342 1.41 47.75 -11.58
C GLU A 342 1.07 46.77 -10.47
N LYS A 343 -0.11 46.90 -9.86
CA LYS A 343 -0.64 46.02 -8.82
C LYS A 343 -1.95 45.38 -9.27
N ILE A 344 -2.19 44.15 -8.83
CA ILE A 344 -3.44 43.41 -9.02
C ILE A 344 -3.88 42.78 -7.70
N VAL A 345 -5.18 42.59 -7.53
CA VAL A 345 -5.74 41.80 -6.41
C VAL A 345 -6.00 40.39 -6.91
N ILE A 346 -5.44 39.40 -6.20
CA ILE A 346 -5.72 37.98 -6.44
C ILE A 346 -6.63 37.42 -5.34
N ASN A 347 -7.44 36.43 -5.69
CA ASN A 347 -8.06 35.55 -4.69
C ASN A 347 -6.99 34.57 -4.19
N LEU A 348 -6.93 34.32 -2.89
CA LEU A 348 -6.04 33.33 -2.31
C LEU A 348 -6.70 31.94 -2.30
N ILE A 349 -5.94 30.93 -2.71
CA ILE A 349 -6.37 29.53 -2.74
C ILE A 349 -5.55 28.77 -1.71
N GLU A 350 -6.15 28.39 -0.60
CA GLU A 350 -5.48 27.62 0.46
C GLU A 350 -5.00 26.26 -0.08
N ASN A 351 -3.78 25.84 0.26
CA ASN A 351 -3.30 24.52 -0.08
C ASN A 351 -3.86 23.47 0.90
N PRO A 352 -4.67 22.49 0.47
CA PRO A 352 -5.18 21.42 1.35
C PRO A 352 -4.07 20.51 1.92
N SER A 353 -2.87 20.57 1.34
CA SER A 353 -1.67 19.86 1.79
C SER A 353 -0.73 20.72 2.66
N PHE A 354 -1.14 21.93 3.08
CA PHE A 354 -0.37 22.73 4.03
C PHE A 354 -0.29 22.06 5.41
N ASN A 355 0.88 22.07 6.05
CA ASN A 355 1.01 21.51 7.40
C ASN A 355 0.40 22.45 8.46
N HIS A 356 -0.89 22.29 8.75
CA HIS A 356 -1.67 23.11 9.70
C HIS A 356 -1.16 23.13 11.16
N ARG A 357 -0.09 22.40 11.53
CA ARG A 357 0.63 22.61 12.81
C ARG A 357 1.61 23.80 12.74
N GLN A 358 1.91 24.33 11.56
CA GLN A 358 2.72 25.54 11.44
C GLN A 358 2.00 26.74 12.02
N LYS A 359 2.80 27.63 12.61
CA LYS A 359 2.39 28.96 13.08
C LYS A 359 3.30 29.99 12.46
N LEU A 360 2.80 31.22 12.30
CA LEU A 360 3.61 32.33 11.80
C LEU A 360 4.79 32.58 12.75
N ALA A 361 5.89 33.10 12.20
CA ALA A 361 7.07 33.46 13.01
C ALA A 361 6.84 34.72 13.89
N SER A 362 5.78 35.49 13.62
CA SER A 362 5.30 36.61 14.42
C SER A 362 3.83 36.89 14.06
N ASP A 363 3.05 37.33 15.04
CA ASP A 363 1.66 37.79 14.84
C ASP A 363 1.59 39.24 14.33
N ASP A 364 2.68 40.01 14.43
CA ASP A 364 2.79 41.33 13.80
C ASP A 364 3.24 41.20 12.34
N LEU A 365 2.41 41.70 11.42
CA LEU A 365 2.65 41.63 9.98
C LEU A 365 3.92 42.38 9.55
N GLN A 366 4.26 43.50 10.19
CA GLN A 366 5.45 44.28 9.82
C GLN A 366 6.74 43.54 10.22
N THR A 367 6.77 42.97 11.42
CA THR A 367 7.84 42.07 11.87
C THR A 367 7.91 40.82 11.00
N LEU A 368 6.77 40.21 10.64
CA LEU A 368 6.70 39.00 9.82
C LEU A 368 7.19 39.22 8.37
N ALA A 369 6.79 40.33 7.74
CA ALA A 369 7.19 40.67 6.38
C ALA A 369 8.69 40.94 6.27
N ASN A 370 9.30 41.47 7.34
CA ASN A 370 10.73 41.78 7.44
C ASN A 370 11.56 40.70 8.16
N SER A 371 10.96 39.61 8.65
CA SER A 371 11.66 38.51 9.32
C SER A 371 12.59 37.75 8.35
N LYS A 372 13.38 36.80 8.88
CA LYS A 372 13.95 35.73 8.03
C LYS A 372 12.86 34.75 7.61
N ASP A 373 12.35 33.97 8.55
CA ASP A 373 11.45 32.83 8.30
C ASP A 373 9.96 33.25 8.36
N LEU A 374 9.11 32.70 7.49
CA LEU A 374 7.64 32.92 7.55
C LEU A 374 6.98 32.13 8.69
N PHE A 375 7.48 30.91 8.95
CA PHE A 375 6.89 29.96 9.89
C PHE A 375 7.85 29.58 11.01
N LYS A 376 7.27 29.26 12.17
CA LYS A 376 7.99 29.03 13.42
C LYS A 376 8.76 27.70 13.47
N PHE A 377 8.14 26.59 13.06
CA PHE A 377 8.68 25.25 13.33
C PHE A 377 9.51 24.70 12.16
N LYS A 378 10.84 24.84 12.22
CA LYS A 378 11.77 24.31 11.18
C LYS A 378 11.85 22.77 11.15
N SER A 379 11.35 22.15 12.22
CA SER A 379 11.06 20.72 12.36
C SER A 379 9.83 20.25 11.58
N LEU A 380 9.09 21.17 10.93
CA LEU A 380 8.01 20.89 9.99
C LEU A 380 8.34 21.52 8.61
N PRO A 381 7.58 21.21 7.55
CA PRO A 381 7.68 21.90 6.25
C PRO A 381 7.51 23.42 6.38
N THR A 382 8.36 24.21 5.71
CA THR A 382 8.34 25.69 5.75
C THR A 382 8.20 26.34 4.36
N SER A 383 8.39 25.55 3.30
CA SER A 383 8.40 25.99 1.90
C SER A 383 7.63 25.01 1.00
N ARG A 384 7.36 25.44 -0.25
CA ARG A 384 6.87 24.60 -1.36
C ARG A 384 7.84 23.49 -1.82
N PHE A 385 9.05 23.48 -1.26
CA PHE A 385 10.07 22.49 -1.57
C PHE A 385 10.19 21.43 -0.47
N ASP A 386 9.62 21.66 0.71
CA ASP A 386 9.57 20.69 1.80
C ASP A 386 8.39 19.73 1.63
N LEU A 387 8.65 18.44 1.75
CA LEU A 387 7.66 17.35 1.82
C LEU A 387 7.84 16.60 3.14
N LEU A 388 6.78 16.48 3.92
CA LEU A 388 6.73 15.62 5.11
C LEU A 388 5.79 14.45 4.87
N MET A 389 6.28 13.24 5.16
CA MET A 389 5.55 11.98 5.10
C MET A 389 5.45 11.36 6.50
N GLU A 390 4.24 11.07 6.96
CA GLU A 390 3.95 10.42 8.24
C GLU A 390 3.57 8.95 8.01
N PHE A 391 4.01 8.05 8.90
CA PHE A 391 3.66 6.64 8.88
C PHE A 391 2.58 6.31 9.89
N GLU A 392 1.84 5.23 9.64
CA GLU A 392 0.83 4.73 10.57
C GLU A 392 1.42 4.43 11.95
N THR A 393 0.75 4.89 13.01
CA THR A 393 1.26 4.76 14.40
C THR A 393 1.38 3.30 14.88
N TYR A 394 0.72 2.38 14.20
CA TYR A 394 0.79 0.92 14.42
C TYR A 394 1.67 0.18 13.42
N ALA A 395 2.13 0.85 12.36
CA ALA A 395 3.04 0.29 11.37
C ALA A 395 4.19 1.26 10.99
N PRO A 396 4.89 1.88 11.97
CA PRO A 396 6.05 2.73 11.71
C PRO A 396 7.16 1.93 11.05
N LYS A 397 8.00 2.57 10.23
CA LYS A 397 9.00 1.84 9.46
C LYS A 397 10.06 1.21 10.38
N PRO A 398 10.38 -0.09 10.20
CA PRO A 398 11.16 -0.85 11.17
C PRO A 398 12.64 -0.42 11.24
N SER A 399 13.16 0.17 10.16
CA SER A 399 14.52 0.70 10.03
C SER A 399 14.59 1.70 8.86
N PHE A 400 15.69 2.46 8.79
CA PHE A 400 16.02 3.24 7.59
C PHE A 400 16.21 2.34 6.35
N SER A 401 16.82 1.17 6.50
CA SER A 401 17.06 0.26 5.36
C SER A 401 15.78 -0.24 4.69
N VAL A 402 14.70 -0.44 5.44
CA VAL A 402 13.38 -0.77 4.87
C VAL A 402 12.76 0.45 4.21
N LEU A 403 12.77 1.62 4.86
CA LEU A 403 12.27 2.87 4.26
C LEU A 403 13.00 3.20 2.93
N LEU A 404 14.32 3.04 2.88
CA LEU A 404 15.12 3.25 1.67
C LEU A 404 14.78 2.22 0.58
N THR A 405 14.57 0.96 0.95
CA THR A 405 14.15 -0.10 0.01
C THR A 405 12.76 0.20 -0.55
N ASP A 406 11.84 0.68 0.29
CA ASP A 406 10.52 1.14 -0.14
C ASP A 406 10.63 2.32 -1.11
N ILE A 407 11.44 3.35 -0.81
CA ILE A 407 11.58 4.54 -1.69
C ILE A 407 12.19 4.18 -3.05
N LEU A 408 13.24 3.36 -3.09
CA LEU A 408 13.91 2.99 -4.35
C LEU A 408 13.14 1.93 -5.15
N GLY A 409 12.48 0.99 -4.48
CA GLY A 409 11.73 -0.10 -5.12
C GLY A 409 10.28 0.25 -5.49
N ASN A 410 9.66 1.24 -4.83
CA ASN A 410 8.25 1.59 -5.01
C ASN A 410 8.08 2.90 -5.79
N GLN A 411 7.62 2.79 -7.04
CA GLN A 411 7.48 3.92 -7.96
C GLN A 411 6.31 4.86 -7.66
N ALA A 412 5.58 4.63 -6.56
CA ALA A 412 4.55 5.54 -6.08
C ALA A 412 5.10 6.90 -5.57
N LEU A 413 6.43 7.06 -5.47
CA LEU A 413 7.11 8.31 -5.08
C LEU A 413 7.79 9.02 -6.26
N LEU A 414 7.27 8.88 -7.48
CA LEU A 414 7.60 9.72 -8.62
C LEU A 414 6.65 10.94 -8.65
N PRO A 415 7.14 12.16 -8.92
CA PRO A 415 6.32 13.35 -8.98
C PRO A 415 5.45 13.38 -10.26
N VAL A 416 4.46 14.26 -10.30
CA VAL A 416 3.65 14.51 -11.51
C VAL A 416 3.21 15.97 -11.63
N ASN A 417 3.29 16.53 -12.84
CA ASN A 417 2.76 17.88 -13.15
C ASN A 417 1.23 17.80 -13.31
N ARG A 418 0.50 17.91 -12.19
CA ARG A 418 -0.97 17.82 -12.16
C ARG A 418 -1.65 18.82 -13.11
N ARG A 419 -1.16 20.06 -13.17
CA ARG A 419 -1.68 21.10 -14.07
C ARG A 419 -1.58 20.68 -15.53
N PHE A 420 -0.45 20.10 -15.95
CA PHE A 420 -0.29 19.56 -17.30
C PHE A 420 -1.34 18.47 -17.57
N ILE A 421 -1.49 17.50 -16.66
CA ILE A 421 -2.48 16.41 -16.80
C ILE A 421 -3.90 16.96 -16.99
N GLU A 422 -4.37 17.84 -16.12
CA GLU A 422 -5.76 18.34 -16.18
C GLU A 422 -6.00 19.21 -17.43
N THR A 423 -5.02 20.00 -17.86
CA THR A 423 -5.11 20.82 -19.09
C THR A 423 -4.98 20.02 -20.40
N HIS A 424 -4.38 18.82 -20.35
CA HIS A 424 -4.16 17.95 -21.52
C HIS A 424 -5.10 16.72 -21.54
N GLY A 425 -6.32 16.88 -21.01
CA GLY A 425 -7.40 15.89 -21.12
C GLY A 425 -7.46 14.84 -20.00
N GLY A 426 -6.76 15.06 -18.89
CA GLY A 426 -6.86 14.27 -17.67
C GLY A 426 -6.02 13.00 -17.64
N ILE A 427 -6.12 12.26 -16.52
CA ILE A 427 -5.25 11.12 -16.21
C ILE A 427 -5.37 9.94 -17.21
N GLU A 428 -6.49 9.83 -17.92
CA GLU A 428 -6.69 8.84 -19.01
C GLU A 428 -5.99 9.23 -20.33
N LYS A 429 -5.70 10.53 -20.52
CA LYS A 429 -4.96 11.04 -21.69
C LYS A 429 -3.47 11.15 -21.44
N PHE A 430 -3.06 11.39 -20.19
CA PHE A 430 -1.66 11.44 -19.80
C PHE A 430 -0.89 10.21 -20.30
N GLY A 431 0.24 10.42 -20.97
CA GLY A 431 1.08 9.37 -21.54
C GLY A 431 0.44 8.52 -22.66
N SER A 432 -0.69 8.93 -23.24
CA SER A 432 -1.27 8.23 -24.40
C SER A 432 -0.52 8.50 -25.72
N THR A 433 0.12 9.67 -25.83
CA THR A 433 1.08 10.06 -26.88
C THR A 433 2.21 10.86 -26.24
N LEU A 434 3.27 11.17 -27.00
CA LEU A 434 4.35 12.05 -26.53
C LEU A 434 3.85 13.48 -26.24
N GLU A 435 2.91 13.99 -27.04
CA GLU A 435 2.27 15.31 -26.84
C GLU A 435 1.50 15.40 -25.52
N ASN A 436 0.97 14.28 -25.03
CA ASN A 436 0.25 14.19 -23.76
C ASN A 436 1.16 13.73 -22.61
N PHE A 437 2.47 13.98 -22.70
CA PHE A 437 3.46 13.53 -21.70
C PHE A 437 4.48 14.63 -21.37
N VAL A 438 4.88 14.69 -20.09
CA VAL A 438 5.98 15.54 -19.60
C VAL A 438 6.95 14.71 -18.78
N TRP A 439 8.22 15.11 -18.86
CA TRP A 439 9.36 14.44 -18.23
C TRP A 439 10.22 15.48 -17.51
N SER A 440 11.10 15.05 -16.60
CA SER A 440 11.92 15.95 -15.77
C SER A 440 13.36 15.48 -15.52
N GLY A 441 13.71 14.31 -16.05
CA GLY A 441 14.98 13.63 -15.85
C GLY A 441 16.07 13.92 -16.89
N PRO A 442 17.12 13.07 -16.92
CA PRO A 442 18.36 13.30 -17.67
C PRO A 442 18.25 13.16 -19.20
N PHE A 443 17.13 12.69 -19.74
CA PHE A 443 16.94 12.51 -21.18
C PHE A 443 15.63 13.12 -21.68
N ASN A 444 15.69 13.67 -22.89
CA ASN A 444 14.55 14.01 -23.72
C ASN A 444 14.18 12.79 -24.59
N ILE A 445 12.88 12.59 -24.81
CA ILE A 445 12.39 11.59 -25.78
C ILE A 445 12.46 12.23 -27.16
N ALA A 446 13.42 11.80 -27.99
CA ALA A 446 13.61 12.30 -29.34
C ALA A 446 12.65 11.63 -30.34
N ASP A 447 12.30 10.36 -30.11
CA ASP A 447 11.32 9.59 -30.88
C ASP A 447 10.75 8.44 -30.02
N VAL A 448 9.49 8.07 -30.23
CA VAL A 448 8.86 6.93 -29.56
C VAL A 448 7.73 6.32 -30.40
N VAL A 449 7.87 5.04 -30.71
CA VAL A 449 6.84 4.19 -31.32
C VAL A 449 6.43 3.15 -30.28
N LEU A 450 5.19 3.19 -29.81
CA LEU A 450 4.67 2.28 -28.77
C LEU A 450 4.23 0.92 -29.37
N GLY A 451 4.22 -0.12 -28.53
CA GLY A 451 3.68 -1.45 -28.86
C GLY A 451 4.71 -2.52 -29.29
N PRO A 452 4.25 -3.73 -29.68
CA PRO A 452 5.08 -4.95 -29.72
C PRO A 452 6.24 -5.04 -30.73
N GLN A 453 6.44 -4.04 -31.58
CA GLN A 453 7.59 -3.90 -32.49
C GLN A 453 8.15 -2.45 -32.47
N GLY A 454 7.85 -1.72 -31.40
CA GLY A 454 8.20 -0.31 -31.24
C GLY A 454 9.62 -0.07 -30.72
N TYR A 455 9.91 1.20 -30.47
CA TYR A 455 11.18 1.64 -29.90
C TYR A 455 11.03 3.02 -29.21
N MET A 456 12.04 3.41 -28.46
CA MET A 456 12.21 4.75 -27.90
C MET A 456 13.66 5.21 -28.12
N THR A 457 13.83 6.45 -28.57
CA THR A 457 15.14 7.10 -28.70
C THR A 457 15.25 8.20 -27.66
N LEU A 458 16.27 8.10 -26.81
CA LEU A 458 16.57 9.05 -25.74
C LEU A 458 17.79 9.86 -26.11
N GLU A 459 17.69 11.18 -26.02
CA GLU A 459 18.82 12.11 -26.22
C GLU A 459 19.03 12.94 -24.95
N LYS A 460 20.29 13.20 -24.62
CA LYS A 460 20.66 13.85 -23.36
C LYS A 460 20.03 15.22 -23.21
N ASN A 461 19.30 15.41 -22.11
CA ASN A 461 18.81 16.73 -21.71
C ASN A 461 20.00 17.56 -21.20
N LYS A 462 20.32 18.66 -21.91
CA LYS A 462 21.46 19.52 -21.60
C LYS A 462 21.15 20.55 -20.52
N ASP A 463 19.87 20.91 -20.36
CA ASP A 463 19.38 21.89 -19.39
C ASP A 463 18.98 21.24 -18.05
N TYR A 464 19.13 19.92 -17.96
CA TYR A 464 18.92 19.14 -16.75
C TYR A 464 19.99 19.44 -15.67
N PHE A 465 19.57 19.57 -14.40
CA PHE A 465 20.44 20.07 -13.33
C PHE A 465 21.72 19.25 -13.09
N SER A 466 21.71 17.95 -13.42
CA SER A 466 22.89 17.05 -13.37
C SER A 466 23.30 16.52 -14.75
N ALA A 467 23.13 17.33 -15.80
CA ALA A 467 23.57 17.02 -17.17
C ALA A 467 25.09 16.79 -17.29
N ASN A 468 25.89 17.33 -16.38
CA ASN A 468 27.33 17.03 -16.25
C ASN A 468 27.57 15.53 -15.95
N TRP A 469 26.84 14.99 -14.97
CA TRP A 469 26.91 13.58 -14.57
C TRP A 469 26.32 12.63 -15.62
N THR A 470 25.40 13.08 -16.47
CA THR A 470 24.81 12.28 -17.55
C THR A 470 25.89 11.88 -18.57
N ILE A 471 26.33 10.61 -18.57
CA ILE A 471 27.47 10.11 -19.36
C ILE A 471 27.16 10.06 -20.86
N SER A 472 26.12 9.31 -21.25
CA SER A 472 25.76 9.08 -22.65
C SER A 472 24.92 10.22 -23.23
N ASP A 473 25.09 10.48 -24.52
CA ASP A 473 24.42 11.56 -25.26
C ASP A 473 23.19 11.07 -26.05
N LYS A 474 23.19 9.81 -26.51
CA LYS A 474 22.07 9.19 -27.24
C LYS A 474 21.96 7.69 -26.97
N ILE A 475 20.77 7.21 -26.65
CA ILE A 475 20.48 5.80 -26.32
C ILE A 475 19.23 5.35 -27.07
N LYS A 476 19.23 4.11 -27.58
CA LYS A 476 18.07 3.53 -28.27
C LYS A 476 17.55 2.29 -27.56
N ILE A 477 16.23 2.17 -27.46
CA ILE A 477 15.54 1.14 -26.69
C ILE A 477 14.57 0.43 -27.62
N TYR A 478 14.77 -0.87 -27.84
CA TYR A 478 13.92 -1.71 -28.68
C TYR A 478 12.87 -2.45 -27.83
N PHE A 479 11.62 -2.50 -28.31
CA PHE A 479 10.55 -3.22 -27.64
C PHE A 479 10.45 -4.66 -28.17
N ASN A 480 11.08 -5.60 -27.45
CA ASN A 480 11.11 -7.02 -27.76
C ASN A 480 11.45 -7.85 -26.51
N SER A 481 10.59 -8.82 -26.19
CA SER A 481 10.67 -9.72 -25.02
C SER A 481 11.37 -11.07 -25.31
N LYS A 482 11.68 -11.37 -26.57
CA LYS A 482 12.17 -12.70 -26.98
C LYS A 482 13.67 -12.84 -26.69
N ASN A 483 13.99 -13.49 -25.58
CA ASN A 483 15.33 -13.77 -25.08
C ASN A 483 16.29 -14.33 -26.16
N GLU A 484 15.80 -15.17 -27.08
CA GLU A 484 16.60 -15.74 -28.17
C GLU A 484 16.98 -14.70 -29.25
N VAL A 485 16.13 -13.68 -29.47
CA VAL A 485 16.35 -12.58 -30.43
C VAL A 485 17.21 -11.49 -29.81
N THR A 486 16.96 -11.12 -28.55
CA THR A 486 17.78 -10.12 -27.85
C THR A 486 19.20 -10.63 -27.59
N SER A 487 19.39 -11.94 -27.39
CA SER A 487 20.73 -12.55 -27.35
C SER A 487 21.48 -12.42 -28.68
N LEU A 488 20.81 -12.61 -29.81
CA LEU A 488 21.40 -12.36 -31.13
C LEU A 488 21.77 -10.88 -31.31
N TRP A 489 20.88 -9.95 -30.91
CA TRP A 489 21.16 -8.51 -30.95
C TRP A 489 22.33 -8.09 -30.05
N PHE A 490 22.54 -8.76 -28.91
CA PHE A 490 23.69 -8.52 -28.04
C PHE A 490 25.00 -9.01 -28.68
N GLU A 491 24.98 -10.21 -29.28
CA GLU A 491 26.11 -10.79 -30.02
C GLU A 491 26.49 -9.94 -31.26
N GLN A 492 25.50 -9.39 -31.95
CA GLN A 492 25.67 -8.42 -33.04
C GLN A 492 26.09 -7.02 -32.56
N GLY A 493 26.10 -6.76 -31.24
CA GLY A 493 26.46 -5.46 -30.67
C GLY A 493 25.46 -4.34 -30.96
N MET A 494 24.20 -4.69 -31.29
CA MET A 494 23.05 -3.78 -31.41
C MET A 494 22.52 -3.36 -30.04
N ILE A 495 22.63 -4.24 -29.03
CA ILE A 495 22.30 -3.95 -27.63
C ILE A 495 23.43 -4.33 -26.68
N SER A 496 23.36 -3.82 -25.45
CA SER A 496 24.43 -3.89 -24.46
C SER A 496 24.03 -4.60 -23.16
N SER A 497 22.79 -5.06 -23.02
CA SER A 497 22.38 -6.00 -21.96
C SER A 497 21.14 -6.80 -22.33
N THR A 498 21.09 -8.07 -21.93
CA THR A 498 19.92 -8.97 -22.08
C THR A 498 19.96 -10.13 -21.08
N THR A 499 18.81 -10.72 -20.78
CA THR A 499 18.71 -12.08 -20.24
C THR A 499 19.16 -13.08 -21.31
N VAL A 500 19.79 -14.18 -20.89
CA VAL A 500 20.39 -15.22 -21.76
C VAL A 500 19.60 -16.54 -21.61
N PRO A 501 18.90 -16.99 -22.66
CA PRO A 501 18.15 -18.25 -22.63
C PRO A 501 19.12 -19.45 -22.68
N PRO A 502 18.70 -20.66 -22.27
CA PRO A 502 19.58 -21.83 -22.16
C PRO A 502 20.33 -22.17 -23.45
N SER A 503 19.70 -21.94 -24.61
CA SER A 503 20.27 -22.12 -25.94
C SER A 503 21.51 -21.25 -26.23
N TYR A 504 21.69 -20.14 -25.50
CA TYR A 504 22.85 -19.26 -25.62
C TYR A 504 23.82 -19.34 -24.43
N GLN A 505 23.40 -19.86 -23.26
CA GLN A 505 24.22 -19.88 -22.04
C GLN A 505 25.57 -20.57 -22.26
N LEU A 506 25.60 -21.80 -22.79
CA LEU A 506 26.86 -22.50 -23.09
C LEU A 506 27.67 -21.83 -24.22
N LYS A 507 26.99 -21.23 -25.21
CA LYS A 507 27.64 -20.53 -26.33
C LYS A 507 28.43 -19.31 -25.86
N PHE A 508 27.79 -18.45 -25.06
CA PHE A 508 28.45 -17.29 -24.48
C PHE A 508 29.48 -17.70 -23.42
N TRP A 509 29.19 -18.70 -22.57
CA TRP A 509 30.16 -19.16 -21.56
C TRP A 509 31.43 -19.77 -22.17
N ALA A 510 31.36 -20.39 -23.35
CA ALA A 510 32.53 -20.89 -24.07
C ALA A 510 33.45 -19.77 -24.59
N GLN A 511 32.93 -18.57 -24.85
CA GLN A 511 33.68 -17.42 -25.36
C GLN A 511 34.12 -16.52 -24.20
N SER A 512 35.43 -16.42 -23.88
CA SER A 512 35.91 -15.60 -22.74
C SER A 512 35.34 -14.18 -22.76
N LYS A 513 35.45 -13.47 -23.89
CA LYS A 513 34.91 -12.10 -24.05
C LYS A 513 33.42 -11.94 -23.73
N MET A 514 32.63 -13.01 -23.78
CA MET A 514 31.22 -13.01 -23.41
C MET A 514 31.03 -13.52 -21.96
N ARG A 515 31.75 -14.57 -21.56
CA ARG A 515 31.81 -15.08 -20.17
C ARG A 515 32.08 -13.97 -19.17
N ASP A 516 33.06 -13.12 -19.46
CA ASP A 516 33.50 -12.03 -18.57
C ASP A 516 32.44 -10.91 -18.43
N LEU A 517 31.39 -10.95 -19.27
CA LEU A 517 30.21 -10.07 -19.25
C LEU A 517 28.94 -10.79 -18.75
N MET A 518 29.00 -12.11 -18.51
CA MET A 518 27.86 -12.89 -18.02
C MET A 518 27.77 -12.83 -16.50
N LYS A 519 26.58 -12.51 -15.99
CA LYS A 519 26.25 -12.56 -14.56
C LYS A 519 25.00 -13.42 -14.37
N LYS A 520 25.15 -14.51 -13.62
CA LYS A 520 24.03 -15.23 -13.02
C LYS A 520 23.46 -14.33 -11.92
N GLN A 521 22.20 -13.92 -12.02
CA GLN A 521 21.53 -13.14 -10.97
C GLN A 521 20.78 -14.10 -10.05
N ALA A 522 20.70 -13.78 -8.76
CA ALA A 522 19.79 -14.44 -7.82
C ALA A 522 18.55 -13.56 -7.60
N GLY A 523 17.36 -14.11 -7.83
CA GLY A 523 16.07 -13.53 -7.47
C GLY A 523 15.57 -14.06 -6.13
N ALA A 524 14.42 -13.56 -5.67
CA ALA A 524 13.81 -14.01 -4.43
C ALA A 524 12.29 -13.75 -4.43
N GLY A 525 11.51 -14.69 -4.96
CA GLY A 525 10.05 -14.61 -4.99
C GLY A 525 9.39 -15.61 -5.94
N THR A 526 8.10 -15.84 -5.72
CA THR A 526 7.43 -17.10 -6.10
C THR A 526 6.60 -16.94 -7.38
N VAL A 527 6.79 -17.83 -8.35
CA VAL A 527 5.86 -18.03 -9.47
C VAL A 527 4.95 -19.20 -9.13
N ALA A 528 3.65 -18.94 -9.17
CA ALA A 528 2.63 -19.90 -8.77
C ALA A 528 1.48 -19.95 -9.78
N MET A 529 0.77 -21.07 -9.73
CA MET A 529 -0.55 -21.21 -10.31
C MET A 529 -1.58 -20.84 -9.24
N GLN A 530 -2.27 -19.73 -9.47
CA GLN A 530 -3.27 -19.11 -8.60
C GLN A 530 -4.65 -19.69 -8.89
N PHE A 531 -5.35 -20.19 -7.89
CA PHE A 531 -6.75 -20.54 -8.01
C PHE A 531 -7.64 -19.39 -7.53
N ASN A 532 -8.73 -19.12 -8.26
CA ASN A 532 -9.73 -18.17 -7.82
C ASN A 532 -10.73 -18.86 -6.89
N LEU A 533 -10.57 -18.63 -5.57
CA LEU A 533 -11.36 -19.25 -4.51
C LEU A 533 -12.48 -18.36 -3.97
N ASP A 534 -12.68 -17.19 -4.55
CA ASP A 534 -13.88 -16.41 -4.29
C ASP A 534 -15.07 -16.93 -5.10
N ARG A 535 -16.20 -17.12 -4.42
CA ARG A 535 -17.46 -17.52 -5.04
C ARG A 535 -18.14 -16.36 -5.77
N GLN A 536 -18.09 -15.13 -5.25
CA GLN A 536 -18.87 -14.01 -5.79
C GLN A 536 -18.39 -13.57 -7.18
N SER A 537 -17.09 -13.63 -7.47
CA SER A 537 -16.47 -13.37 -8.77
C SER A 537 -17.02 -14.17 -9.96
N ARG A 538 -17.80 -15.23 -9.73
CA ARG A 538 -18.41 -16.07 -10.78
C ARG A 538 -19.83 -15.64 -11.16
N TYR A 539 -20.31 -14.49 -10.71
CA TYR A 539 -21.65 -13.97 -11.00
C TYR A 539 -21.54 -12.52 -11.51
N ASP A 540 -22.37 -12.15 -12.47
CA ASP A 540 -22.36 -10.78 -13.02
C ASP A 540 -23.15 -9.78 -12.14
N SER A 541 -23.91 -10.27 -11.15
CA SER A 541 -24.63 -9.43 -10.18
C SER A 541 -25.01 -10.17 -8.88
N TYR A 542 -25.23 -9.41 -7.80
CA TYR A 542 -25.74 -9.97 -6.54
C TYR A 542 -27.11 -10.66 -6.69
N GLN A 543 -27.93 -10.22 -7.65
CA GLN A 543 -29.22 -10.82 -7.97
C GLN A 543 -29.09 -12.18 -8.67
N GLU A 544 -28.00 -12.42 -9.41
CA GLU A 544 -27.68 -13.77 -9.90
C GLU A 544 -27.16 -14.65 -8.75
N TYR A 545 -26.29 -14.11 -7.90
CA TYR A 545 -25.78 -14.79 -6.72
C TYR A 545 -26.90 -15.25 -5.77
N LEU A 546 -27.86 -14.38 -5.43
CA LEU A 546 -29.00 -14.75 -4.58
C LEU A 546 -29.94 -15.78 -5.21
N LYS A 547 -30.05 -15.82 -6.54
CA LYS A 547 -30.89 -16.80 -7.26
C LYS A 547 -30.24 -18.18 -7.36
N ASN A 548 -28.91 -18.25 -7.33
CA ASN A 548 -28.17 -19.51 -7.45
C ASN A 548 -26.88 -19.49 -6.60
N PRO A 549 -26.95 -19.31 -5.26
CA PRO A 549 -25.76 -19.13 -4.43
C PRO A 549 -24.88 -20.39 -4.44
N ASN A 550 -25.48 -21.54 -4.74
CA ASN A 550 -24.85 -22.85 -4.86
C ASN A 550 -24.43 -23.20 -6.30
N LYS A 551 -24.24 -22.21 -7.20
CA LYS A 551 -23.66 -22.41 -8.54
C LYS A 551 -22.43 -23.31 -8.42
N ASP A 552 -22.38 -24.36 -9.23
CA ASP A 552 -21.23 -25.26 -9.24
C ASP A 552 -20.01 -24.53 -9.81
N ILE A 553 -18.95 -24.50 -9.02
CA ILE A 553 -17.67 -23.87 -9.33
C ILE A 553 -16.61 -24.88 -8.90
N PRO A 554 -16.22 -25.83 -9.78
CA PRO A 554 -15.45 -27.01 -9.40
C PRO A 554 -14.17 -26.72 -8.59
N ILE A 555 -13.47 -25.61 -8.87
CA ILE A 555 -12.21 -25.26 -8.21
C ILE A 555 -12.36 -24.86 -6.73
N LEU A 556 -13.59 -24.63 -6.25
CA LEU A 556 -13.86 -24.42 -4.82
C LEU A 556 -13.74 -25.72 -4.00
N ASP A 557 -13.81 -26.90 -4.61
CA ASP A 557 -13.61 -28.16 -3.90
C ASP A 557 -12.10 -28.41 -3.64
N PRO A 558 -11.66 -28.55 -2.37
CA PRO A 558 -10.26 -28.82 -2.05
C PRO A 558 -9.73 -30.11 -2.67
N ASP A 559 -10.55 -31.16 -2.83
CA ASP A 559 -10.08 -32.42 -3.40
C ASP A 559 -9.74 -32.27 -4.90
N LEU A 560 -10.42 -31.38 -5.65
CA LEU A 560 -10.00 -31.07 -7.03
C LEU A 560 -8.67 -30.32 -7.06
N ARG A 561 -8.49 -29.31 -6.19
CA ARG A 561 -7.24 -28.53 -6.12
C ARG A 561 -6.06 -29.40 -5.71
N ARG A 562 -6.24 -30.26 -4.70
CA ARG A 562 -5.25 -31.26 -4.27
C ARG A 562 -4.90 -32.21 -5.42
N ALA A 563 -5.90 -32.74 -6.13
CA ALA A 563 -5.66 -33.58 -7.30
C ALA A 563 -4.80 -32.89 -8.36
N ILE A 564 -5.10 -31.63 -8.69
CA ILE A 564 -4.31 -30.82 -9.62
C ILE A 564 -2.90 -30.56 -9.08
N ALA A 565 -2.75 -30.19 -7.81
CA ALA A 565 -1.46 -29.83 -7.20
C ALA A 565 -0.47 -31.02 -7.16
N PHE A 566 -0.94 -32.23 -6.84
CA PHE A 566 -0.13 -33.45 -6.87
C PHE A 566 0.07 -34.02 -8.28
N ALA A 567 -0.76 -33.64 -9.27
CA ALA A 567 -0.62 -34.02 -10.68
C ALA A 567 0.40 -33.18 -11.46
N ILE A 568 0.87 -32.06 -10.89
CA ILE A 568 1.87 -31.19 -11.53
C ILE A 568 3.27 -31.65 -11.17
N ASN A 569 4.08 -31.92 -12.20
CA ASN A 569 5.53 -32.12 -12.07
C ASN A 569 6.25 -30.82 -12.48
N ARG A 570 6.78 -30.08 -11.50
CA ARG A 570 7.46 -28.79 -11.67
C ARG A 570 8.76 -28.92 -12.46
N GLU A 571 9.52 -29.98 -12.24
CA GLU A 571 10.78 -30.22 -12.95
C GLU A 571 10.57 -30.30 -14.47
N ASN A 572 9.48 -30.95 -14.90
CA ASN A 572 9.09 -31.01 -16.31
C ASN A 572 8.63 -29.65 -16.85
N ILE A 573 7.91 -28.84 -16.06
CA ILE A 573 7.55 -27.47 -16.46
C ILE A 573 8.81 -26.63 -16.70
N LEU A 574 9.76 -26.65 -15.76
CA LEU A 574 11.03 -25.91 -15.84
C LEU A 574 11.86 -26.31 -17.07
N LYS A 575 11.92 -27.62 -17.38
CA LYS A 575 12.60 -28.14 -18.58
C LYS A 575 11.91 -27.71 -19.87
N LEU A 576 10.58 -27.72 -19.91
CA LEU A 576 9.79 -27.41 -21.10
C LEU A 576 9.63 -25.90 -21.37
N SER A 577 9.66 -25.06 -20.33
CA SER A 577 9.64 -23.60 -20.47
C SER A 577 10.99 -23.00 -20.85
N GLY A 578 12.09 -23.69 -20.54
CA GLY A 578 13.45 -23.17 -20.68
C GLY A 578 13.98 -22.48 -19.42
N TRP A 579 13.34 -22.67 -18.26
CA TRP A 579 13.86 -22.20 -16.97
C TRP A 579 14.83 -23.21 -16.35
N THR A 580 15.86 -23.59 -17.12
CA THR A 580 16.88 -24.57 -16.70
C THR A 580 17.84 -24.05 -15.63
N SER A 581 17.59 -22.86 -15.10
CA SER A 581 18.32 -22.23 -13.99
C SER A 581 17.46 -21.98 -12.75
N SER A 582 16.18 -22.40 -12.79
CA SER A 582 15.25 -22.36 -11.65
C SER A 582 15.06 -23.78 -11.07
N PHE A 583 14.38 -23.86 -9.92
CA PHE A 583 14.20 -25.09 -9.14
C PHE A 583 12.73 -25.33 -8.81
N PRO A 584 12.28 -26.60 -8.64
CA PRO A 584 10.94 -26.88 -8.15
C PRO A 584 10.75 -26.26 -6.77
N VAL A 585 9.78 -25.35 -6.64
CA VAL A 585 9.40 -24.82 -5.33
C VAL A 585 7.96 -25.21 -5.05
N THR A 586 7.78 -25.77 -3.86
CA THR A 586 6.49 -26.27 -3.35
C THR A 586 5.94 -25.39 -2.22
N THR A 587 6.73 -24.44 -1.70
CA THR A 587 6.33 -23.41 -0.72
C THR A 587 5.81 -22.14 -1.39
N TRP A 588 4.84 -21.48 -0.77
CA TRP A 588 4.52 -20.09 -1.10
C TRP A 588 5.58 -19.15 -0.52
N THR A 589 5.92 -19.36 0.75
CA THR A 589 6.84 -18.51 1.51
C THR A 589 8.17 -18.35 0.79
N SER A 590 8.46 -17.13 0.30
CA SER A 590 9.81 -16.75 -0.12
C SER A 590 10.57 -16.26 1.11
N PHE A 591 11.69 -16.93 1.41
CA PHE A 591 12.42 -16.72 2.66
C PHE A 591 13.26 -15.43 2.66
N GLN A 592 13.57 -14.89 1.47
CA GLN A 592 14.32 -13.65 1.22
C GLN A 592 15.46 -13.38 2.21
N ARG A 593 15.25 -12.40 3.11
CA ARG A 593 16.18 -11.95 4.16
C ARG A 593 15.54 -12.07 5.55
N ILE A 594 14.45 -12.83 5.67
CA ILE A 594 13.68 -12.93 6.90
C ILE A 594 14.51 -13.72 7.92
N LYS A 595 14.87 -13.05 9.01
CA LYS A 595 15.72 -13.55 10.09
C LYS A 595 15.10 -13.23 11.44
N ASP A 596 15.35 -14.10 12.42
CA ASP A 596 15.01 -13.82 13.81
C ASP A 596 15.98 -12.82 14.47
N SER A 597 15.70 -12.46 15.72
CA SER A 597 16.58 -11.64 16.58
C SER A 597 18.00 -12.19 16.80
N LYS A 598 18.26 -13.45 16.45
CA LYS A 598 19.58 -14.11 16.53
C LYS A 598 20.27 -14.22 15.16
N GLY A 599 19.65 -13.71 14.10
CA GLY A 599 20.17 -13.75 12.73
C GLY A 599 19.97 -15.07 11.98
N ARG A 600 19.23 -16.03 12.55
CA ARG A 600 18.86 -17.31 11.90
C ARG A 600 17.79 -17.04 10.84
N ASN A 601 17.98 -17.51 9.60
CA ASN A 601 16.98 -17.37 8.54
C ASN A 601 15.70 -18.17 8.87
N LEU A 602 14.55 -17.67 8.44
CA LEU A 602 13.25 -18.36 8.54
C LEU A 602 13.27 -19.77 7.90
N GLU A 603 14.01 -19.93 6.81
CA GLU A 603 14.09 -21.16 6.03
C GLU A 603 14.59 -22.38 6.83
N TYR A 604 15.52 -22.18 7.79
CA TYR A 604 15.97 -23.24 8.70
C TYR A 604 14.85 -23.85 9.56
N TRP A 605 13.69 -23.19 9.65
CA TRP A 605 12.51 -23.73 10.33
C TRP A 605 11.64 -24.62 9.43
N PHE A 606 11.89 -24.63 8.13
CA PHE A 606 11.19 -25.42 7.10
C PHE A 606 12.00 -26.66 6.69
N ASP A 607 13.33 -26.62 6.86
CA ASP A 607 14.24 -27.77 6.71
C ASP A 607 13.66 -29.04 7.35
N ASN A 608 13.60 -30.12 6.54
CA ASN A 608 13.07 -31.43 6.91
C ASN A 608 11.66 -31.47 7.53
N LYS A 609 10.88 -30.38 7.52
CA LYS A 609 9.48 -30.39 8.03
C LYS A 609 8.57 -31.12 7.05
N ARG A 610 7.51 -31.72 7.58
CA ARG A 610 6.57 -32.55 6.82
C ARG A 610 5.11 -32.23 7.13
N PHE A 611 4.24 -32.68 6.23
CA PHE A 611 2.82 -32.88 6.45
C PHE A 611 2.40 -34.20 5.78
N ASP A 612 1.37 -34.84 6.32
CA ASP A 612 0.85 -36.08 5.75
C ASP A 612 -0.39 -35.81 4.88
N SER A 613 -0.54 -36.56 3.79
CA SER A 613 -1.74 -36.53 2.95
C SER A 613 -2.83 -37.44 3.51
N GLU A 614 -4.08 -37.30 3.05
CA GLU A 614 -5.17 -38.23 3.42
C GLU A 614 -5.03 -39.63 2.78
N TYR A 615 -4.10 -39.82 1.85
CA TYR A 615 -3.82 -41.12 1.24
C TYR A 615 -3.06 -42.03 2.21
N ILE A 616 -3.59 -43.23 2.46
CA ILE A 616 -2.97 -44.23 3.33
C ILE A 616 -2.11 -45.17 2.47
N ASP A 617 -0.80 -45.12 2.72
CA ASP A 617 0.19 -46.01 2.15
C ASP A 617 0.34 -47.30 2.98
N THR A 618 0.92 -48.33 2.37
CA THR A 618 1.15 -49.65 2.99
C THR A 618 2.64 -49.96 2.93
N ILE A 619 3.37 -49.52 3.96
CA ILE A 619 4.83 -49.53 4.00
C ILE A 619 5.31 -50.77 4.77
N LYS A 620 6.19 -51.55 4.15
CA LYS A 620 6.93 -52.62 4.82
C LYS A 620 8.14 -52.02 5.54
N ASP A 621 8.32 -52.34 6.83
CA ASP A 621 9.53 -51.94 7.55
C ASP A 621 10.74 -52.76 7.06
N GLU A 622 11.83 -52.10 6.75
CA GLU A 622 13.03 -52.76 6.22
C GLU A 622 13.74 -53.64 7.26
N LYS A 623 13.56 -53.36 8.57
CA LYS A 623 14.20 -54.08 9.67
C LYS A 623 13.30 -55.14 10.30
N THR A 624 12.02 -54.84 10.54
CA THR A 624 11.09 -55.83 11.14
C THR A 624 10.31 -56.65 10.11
N HIS A 625 10.31 -56.22 8.84
CA HIS A 625 9.50 -56.78 7.76
C HIS A 625 7.98 -56.73 7.96
N GLU A 626 7.51 -56.12 9.04
CA GLU A 626 6.10 -55.88 9.31
C GLU A 626 5.52 -54.84 8.35
N THR A 627 4.22 -54.93 8.09
CA THR A 627 3.52 -54.05 7.15
C THR A 627 2.67 -53.04 7.92
N ARG A 628 3.13 -51.78 7.98
CA ARG A 628 2.40 -50.68 8.63
C ARG A 628 1.59 -49.86 7.63
N LYS A 629 0.35 -49.53 7.99
CA LYS A 629 -0.45 -48.52 7.30
C LYS A 629 -0.15 -47.15 7.89
N GLN A 630 0.22 -46.20 7.05
CA GLN A 630 0.48 -44.83 7.46
C GLN A 630 0.10 -43.86 6.35
N ASN A 631 -0.28 -42.64 6.70
CA ASN A 631 -0.52 -41.59 5.71
C ASN A 631 0.77 -41.28 4.91
N ARG A 632 0.67 -41.03 3.60
CA ARG A 632 1.86 -40.70 2.79
C ARG A 632 2.32 -39.28 3.09
N SER A 633 3.59 -39.17 3.50
CA SER A 633 4.20 -37.98 4.09
C SER A 633 5.03 -37.18 3.08
N PHE A 634 4.79 -35.87 3.00
CA PHE A 634 5.41 -34.95 2.04
C PHE A 634 6.24 -33.87 2.75
N LEU A 635 7.32 -33.41 2.11
CA LEU A 635 8.15 -32.32 2.65
C LEU A 635 7.46 -30.95 2.48
N ILE A 636 7.67 -30.09 3.48
CA ILE A 636 7.23 -28.69 3.48
C ILE A 636 8.24 -27.76 2.78
N GLN A 637 9.37 -28.27 2.32
CA GLN A 637 10.27 -27.59 1.38
C GLN A 637 10.83 -28.60 0.36
N ASN A 638 11.17 -28.18 -0.86
CA ASN A 638 11.65 -29.12 -1.89
C ASN A 638 13.13 -29.51 -1.71
N ASN A 639 13.95 -28.56 -1.28
CA ASN A 639 15.38 -28.67 -1.04
C ASN A 639 15.66 -27.92 0.28
N ASP A 640 16.50 -28.46 1.17
CA ASP A 640 16.87 -27.78 2.42
C ASP A 640 17.73 -26.52 2.16
N PHE A 641 17.81 -25.60 3.12
CA PHE A 641 18.45 -24.28 3.01
C PHE A 641 19.88 -24.32 2.45
N SER A 642 20.67 -25.35 2.81
CA SER A 642 22.04 -25.49 2.30
C SER A 642 22.11 -25.69 0.79
N ASP A 643 21.23 -26.52 0.24
CA ASP A 643 21.14 -26.78 -1.21
C ASP A 643 20.63 -25.54 -1.94
N HIS A 644 19.65 -24.85 -1.35
CA HIS A 644 19.06 -23.63 -1.90
C HIS A 644 20.10 -22.51 -2.02
N VAL A 645 20.85 -22.24 -0.95
CA VAL A 645 21.95 -21.24 -0.96
C VAL A 645 23.11 -21.67 -1.86
N ALA A 646 23.47 -22.96 -1.88
CA ALA A 646 24.50 -23.45 -2.80
C ALA A 646 24.09 -23.28 -4.27
N ALA A 647 22.82 -23.49 -4.60
CA ALA A 647 22.29 -23.33 -5.96
C ALA A 647 22.21 -21.86 -6.42
N LYS A 648 21.85 -20.94 -5.51
CA LYS A 648 21.91 -19.48 -5.75
C LYS A 648 23.35 -19.01 -6.03
N ASN A 649 24.32 -19.48 -5.25
CA ASN A 649 25.72 -19.01 -5.30
C ASN A 649 26.64 -19.72 -6.32
N SER A 650 26.30 -20.94 -6.76
CA SER A 650 27.13 -21.70 -7.73
C SER A 650 26.99 -21.15 -9.15
N THR A 651 28.08 -21.09 -9.92
CA THR A 651 28.03 -20.66 -11.34
C THR A 651 27.15 -21.56 -12.19
N PHE A 652 27.39 -22.88 -12.15
CA PHE A 652 26.47 -23.90 -12.65
C PHE A 652 26.15 -24.85 -11.51
N GLU A 653 24.88 -24.92 -11.16
CA GLU A 653 24.33 -25.81 -10.14
C GLU A 653 24.35 -27.28 -10.57
N ASN A 654 24.47 -28.17 -9.58
CA ASN A 654 24.20 -29.61 -9.73
C ASN A 654 23.41 -30.11 -8.50
N ILE A 655 22.28 -29.46 -8.20
CA ILE A 655 21.38 -29.87 -7.12
C ILE A 655 20.23 -30.73 -7.63
N ASN A 656 19.70 -31.58 -6.76
CA ASN A 656 18.60 -32.48 -7.09
C ASN A 656 17.31 -31.69 -7.40
N ARG A 657 16.84 -31.76 -8.64
CA ARG A 657 15.61 -31.11 -9.12
C ARG A 657 14.38 -32.01 -9.12
N LYS A 658 14.38 -33.12 -8.39
CA LYS A 658 13.17 -33.92 -8.17
C LYS A 658 12.09 -33.05 -7.49
N ASP A 659 10.91 -32.96 -8.10
CA ASP A 659 9.73 -32.39 -7.44
C ASP A 659 9.24 -33.35 -6.34
N THR A 660 9.33 -32.91 -5.08
CA THR A 660 8.88 -33.69 -3.91
C THR A 660 7.38 -33.59 -3.66
N GLY A 661 6.68 -32.66 -4.33
CA GLY A 661 5.23 -32.49 -4.29
C GLY A 661 4.47 -33.19 -5.42
N PHE A 662 5.16 -33.81 -6.37
CA PHE A 662 4.53 -34.57 -7.46
C PHE A 662 4.27 -36.02 -7.06
N ASP A 663 3.00 -36.44 -7.04
CA ASP A 663 2.59 -37.83 -6.77
C ASP A 663 1.29 -38.18 -7.51
N PRO A 664 1.35 -38.96 -8.61
CA PRO A 664 0.16 -39.31 -9.39
C PRO A 664 -0.79 -40.29 -8.69
N GLN A 665 -0.34 -41.04 -7.66
CA GLN A 665 -1.21 -41.91 -6.87
C GLN A 665 -2.07 -41.09 -5.93
N VAL A 666 -1.46 -40.11 -5.23
CA VAL A 666 -2.16 -39.18 -4.33
C VAL A 666 -3.04 -38.21 -5.14
N ALA A 667 -2.59 -37.76 -6.30
CA ALA A 667 -3.41 -36.98 -7.24
C ALA A 667 -4.68 -37.74 -7.65
N LYS A 668 -4.55 -39.02 -8.06
CA LYS A 668 -5.68 -39.87 -8.42
C LYS A 668 -6.62 -40.13 -7.23
N PHE A 669 -6.08 -40.35 -6.03
CA PHE A 669 -6.89 -40.53 -4.82
C PHE A 669 -7.80 -39.32 -4.55
N TYR A 670 -7.27 -38.10 -4.62
CA TYR A 670 -8.08 -36.90 -4.44
C TYR A 670 -9.04 -36.66 -5.63
N LEU A 671 -8.64 -37.00 -6.85
CA LEU A 671 -9.52 -36.96 -8.03
C LEU A 671 -10.73 -37.91 -7.87
N ASP A 672 -10.50 -39.12 -7.35
CA ASP A 672 -11.56 -40.11 -7.17
C ASP A 672 -12.44 -39.78 -5.94
N LYS A 673 -11.91 -39.08 -4.92
CA LYS A 673 -12.71 -38.40 -3.89
C LYS A 673 -13.61 -37.31 -4.47
N TYR A 674 -13.09 -36.45 -5.37
CA TYR A 674 -13.88 -35.42 -6.04
C TYR A 674 -15.01 -36.04 -6.87
N LYS A 675 -14.73 -37.05 -7.71
CA LYS A 675 -15.75 -37.79 -8.46
C LYS A 675 -16.83 -38.40 -7.56
N LYS A 676 -16.46 -38.90 -6.38
CA LYS A 676 -17.43 -39.46 -5.42
C LYS A 676 -18.37 -38.41 -4.82
N LYS A 677 -17.92 -37.15 -4.68
CA LYS A 677 -18.78 -36.01 -4.29
C LYS A 677 -19.66 -35.51 -5.44
N HIS A 678 -19.14 -35.55 -6.67
CA HIS A 678 -19.74 -34.94 -7.86
C HIS A 678 -19.98 -35.99 -8.97
N PRO A 679 -20.82 -37.03 -8.73
CA PRO A 679 -20.91 -38.20 -9.61
C PRO A 679 -21.40 -37.88 -11.03
N ASP A 680 -22.21 -36.83 -11.21
CA ASP A 680 -22.73 -36.40 -12.51
C ASP A 680 -21.66 -35.72 -13.39
N LYS A 681 -20.52 -35.31 -12.81
CA LYS A 681 -19.43 -34.64 -13.52
C LYS A 681 -18.56 -35.67 -14.23
N LYS A 682 -18.78 -35.84 -15.53
CA LYS A 682 -17.94 -36.68 -16.42
C LYS A 682 -16.59 -36.05 -16.75
N GLN A 683 -16.51 -34.72 -16.71
CA GLN A 683 -15.32 -33.91 -16.98
C GLN A 683 -15.49 -32.54 -16.31
N VAL A 684 -14.38 -31.90 -15.98
CA VAL A 684 -14.29 -30.52 -15.51
C VAL A 684 -13.49 -29.71 -16.53
N VAL A 685 -14.01 -28.55 -16.93
CA VAL A 685 -13.31 -27.57 -17.77
C VAL A 685 -13.04 -26.33 -16.90
N LEU A 686 -11.79 -25.84 -16.90
CA LEU A 686 -11.36 -24.70 -16.10
C LEU A 686 -10.71 -23.64 -16.99
N LYS A 687 -11.04 -22.38 -16.74
CA LYS A 687 -10.50 -21.25 -17.50
C LYS A 687 -9.14 -20.82 -16.94
N PHE A 688 -8.09 -20.94 -17.75
CA PHE A 688 -6.70 -20.67 -17.38
C PHE A 688 -6.17 -19.41 -18.08
N VAL A 689 -6.00 -18.33 -17.32
CA VAL A 689 -5.66 -16.99 -17.83
C VAL A 689 -4.21 -16.62 -17.49
N TYR A 690 -3.47 -16.04 -18.44
CA TYR A 690 -2.05 -15.69 -18.26
C TYR A 690 -1.65 -14.47 -19.09
N PRO A 691 -0.58 -13.73 -18.72
CA PRO A 691 -0.08 -12.62 -19.52
C PRO A 691 0.63 -13.14 -20.78
N THR A 692 0.54 -12.39 -21.89
CA THR A 692 1.25 -12.73 -23.14
C THR A 692 2.76 -12.63 -23.03
N GLU A 693 3.26 -11.84 -22.08
CA GLU A 693 4.69 -11.55 -21.91
C GLU A 693 5.14 -11.73 -20.44
N PRO A 694 6.38 -12.17 -20.19
CA PRO A 694 7.35 -12.67 -21.19
C PRO A 694 6.91 -14.01 -21.80
N ALA A 695 7.19 -14.19 -23.09
CA ALA A 695 6.72 -15.32 -23.91
C ALA A 695 6.96 -16.73 -23.32
N ASP A 696 7.97 -16.91 -22.45
CA ASP A 696 8.25 -18.18 -21.76
C ASP A 696 7.11 -18.65 -20.84
N ILE A 697 6.26 -17.72 -20.36
CA ILE A 697 5.03 -18.05 -19.63
C ILE A 697 4.09 -18.91 -20.49
N GLY A 698 3.97 -18.62 -21.79
CA GLY A 698 3.18 -19.42 -22.71
C GLY A 698 3.69 -20.87 -22.82
N LYS A 699 5.02 -21.06 -22.85
CA LYS A 699 5.65 -22.39 -22.85
C LYS A 699 5.28 -23.17 -21.57
N ALA A 700 5.37 -22.51 -20.41
CA ALA A 700 5.04 -23.12 -19.12
C ALA A 700 3.55 -23.47 -18.95
N VAL A 701 2.65 -22.58 -19.37
CA VAL A 701 1.19 -22.79 -19.31
C VAL A 701 0.75 -23.97 -20.19
N ILE A 702 1.36 -24.14 -21.36
CA ILE A 702 1.14 -25.31 -22.22
C ILE A 702 1.63 -26.60 -21.53
N ALA A 703 2.79 -26.58 -20.88
CA ALA A 703 3.31 -27.72 -20.12
C ALA A 703 2.41 -28.09 -18.92
N ILE A 704 1.92 -27.10 -18.16
CA ILE A 704 0.96 -27.30 -17.05
C ILE A 704 -0.31 -27.98 -17.56
N LYS A 705 -0.89 -27.49 -18.66
CA LYS A 705 -2.09 -28.10 -19.28
C LYS A 705 -1.85 -29.56 -19.68
N ASP A 706 -0.73 -29.85 -20.34
CA ASP A 706 -0.39 -31.20 -20.80
C ASP A 706 -0.18 -32.20 -19.64
N LEU A 707 0.55 -31.78 -18.60
CA LEU A 707 0.78 -32.61 -17.41
C LEU A 707 -0.52 -32.94 -16.66
N ILE A 708 -1.40 -31.94 -16.47
CA ILE A 708 -2.71 -32.13 -15.83
C ILE A 708 -3.59 -33.07 -16.68
N ASP A 709 -3.61 -32.89 -18.00
CA ASP A 709 -4.44 -33.70 -18.90
C ASP A 709 -4.04 -35.18 -18.88
N ARG A 710 -2.72 -35.46 -18.87
CA ARG A 710 -2.17 -36.82 -18.76
C ARG A 710 -2.41 -37.42 -17.37
N ASN A 711 -2.01 -36.72 -16.31
CA ASN A 711 -1.98 -37.29 -14.96
C ASN A 711 -3.37 -37.40 -14.30
N LEU A 712 -4.37 -36.65 -14.79
CA LEU A 712 -5.79 -36.78 -14.37
C LEU A 712 -6.67 -37.47 -15.43
N ASN A 713 -6.06 -38.23 -16.36
CA ASN A 713 -6.73 -39.06 -17.38
C ASN A 713 -7.83 -38.32 -18.18
N GLY A 714 -7.57 -37.08 -18.61
CA GLY A 714 -8.52 -36.30 -19.40
C GLY A 714 -9.73 -35.73 -18.65
N TYR A 715 -9.84 -35.97 -17.33
CA TYR A 715 -10.97 -35.51 -16.53
C TYR A 715 -10.95 -34.00 -16.25
N VAL A 716 -9.78 -33.38 -16.20
CA VAL A 716 -9.62 -31.92 -16.05
C VAL A 716 -9.03 -31.36 -17.33
N LYS A 717 -9.76 -30.47 -18.00
CA LYS A 717 -9.31 -29.74 -19.19
C LYS A 717 -9.10 -28.27 -18.86
N LEU A 718 -8.00 -27.69 -19.33
CA LEU A 718 -7.71 -26.26 -19.20
C LEU A 718 -7.92 -25.54 -20.53
N GLU A 719 -8.74 -24.50 -20.53
CA GLU A 719 -8.91 -23.57 -21.64
C GLU A 719 -7.97 -22.39 -21.47
N LEU A 720 -7.09 -22.17 -22.44
CA LEU A 720 -6.01 -21.20 -22.35
C LEU A 720 -6.43 -19.83 -22.90
N GLN A 721 -6.34 -18.78 -22.08
CA GLN A 721 -6.55 -17.39 -22.50
C GLN A 721 -5.33 -16.52 -22.17
N ALA A 722 -4.56 -16.16 -23.20
CA ALA A 722 -3.51 -15.15 -23.09
C ALA A 722 -4.10 -13.73 -23.12
N LEU A 723 -3.57 -12.81 -22.33
CA LEU A 723 -3.97 -11.39 -22.29
C LEU A 723 -2.75 -10.45 -22.29
N PRO A 724 -2.80 -9.28 -22.95
CA PRO A 724 -1.75 -8.26 -22.83
C PRO A 724 -1.52 -7.86 -21.35
N PRO A 725 -0.29 -7.59 -20.87
CA PRO A 725 0.00 -7.45 -19.44
C PRO A 725 -0.90 -6.47 -18.68
N ASN A 726 -1.17 -5.28 -19.24
CA ASN A 726 -2.04 -4.30 -18.57
C ASN A 726 -3.49 -4.78 -18.47
N THR A 727 -3.99 -5.46 -19.50
CA THR A 727 -5.32 -6.11 -19.50
C THR A 727 -5.36 -7.29 -18.54
N PHE A 728 -4.30 -8.11 -18.49
CA PHE A 728 -4.18 -9.26 -17.61
C PHE A 728 -4.33 -8.86 -16.13
N VAL A 729 -3.64 -7.81 -15.67
CA VAL A 729 -3.74 -7.34 -14.28
C VAL A 729 -5.18 -6.95 -13.92
N THR A 730 -5.83 -6.08 -14.72
CA THR A 730 -7.23 -5.68 -14.45
C THR A 730 -8.19 -6.87 -14.52
N PHE A 731 -7.97 -7.81 -15.44
CA PHE A 731 -8.82 -8.98 -15.62
C PHE A 731 -8.67 -9.99 -14.46
N ALA A 732 -7.45 -10.19 -13.98
CA ALA A 732 -7.16 -10.99 -12.78
C ALA A 732 -7.76 -10.34 -11.53
N ASN A 733 -7.56 -9.03 -11.32
CA ASN A 733 -8.15 -8.33 -10.17
C ASN A 733 -9.71 -8.36 -10.20
N SER A 734 -10.33 -8.46 -11.38
CA SER A 734 -11.79 -8.63 -11.51
C SER A 734 -12.31 -10.06 -11.27
N GLY A 735 -11.43 -11.04 -11.00
CA GLY A 735 -11.81 -12.43 -10.71
C GLY A 735 -12.35 -13.24 -11.89
N LYS A 736 -12.15 -12.81 -13.14
CA LYS A 736 -12.80 -13.43 -14.33
C LYS A 736 -12.06 -14.68 -14.88
N PHE A 737 -11.50 -15.47 -13.97
CA PHE A 737 -10.66 -16.65 -14.21
C PHE A 737 -10.94 -17.76 -13.16
N ASP A 738 -10.58 -19.01 -13.46
CA ASP A 738 -10.54 -20.10 -12.46
C ASP A 738 -9.12 -20.39 -12.01
N ILE A 739 -8.20 -20.41 -12.98
CA ILE A 739 -6.76 -20.55 -12.77
C ILE A 739 -6.06 -19.35 -13.42
N SER A 740 -5.05 -18.78 -12.76
CA SER A 740 -4.10 -17.86 -13.36
C SER A 740 -2.66 -18.30 -13.10
N TYR A 741 -1.71 -17.85 -13.92
CA TYR A 741 -0.29 -18.12 -13.72
C TYR A 741 0.50 -16.83 -13.94
N GLN A 742 1.19 -16.38 -12.90
CA GLN A 742 1.93 -15.13 -12.89
C GLN A 742 3.04 -15.14 -11.83
N ASN A 743 3.92 -14.15 -11.92
CA ASN A 743 4.90 -13.82 -10.89
C ASN A 743 4.19 -13.16 -9.68
N PHE A 744 4.49 -13.62 -8.46
CA PHE A 744 3.98 -13.07 -7.20
C PHE A 744 4.99 -12.26 -6.38
N ASP A 745 6.14 -11.87 -6.95
CA ASP A 745 7.09 -10.89 -6.37
C ASP A 745 6.40 -9.61 -5.86
N LYS A 746 5.24 -9.23 -6.43
CA LYS A 746 4.39 -8.12 -5.93
C LYS A 746 3.95 -8.29 -4.47
N TYR A 747 4.10 -9.46 -3.86
CA TYR A 747 3.83 -9.77 -2.45
C TYR A 747 5.08 -9.97 -1.59
N ALA A 748 6.23 -10.26 -2.18
CA ALA A 748 7.44 -10.62 -1.45
C ALA A 748 8.03 -9.40 -0.71
N GLY A 749 8.74 -9.68 0.39
CA GLY A 749 9.35 -8.65 1.24
C GLY A 749 10.27 -9.23 2.31
N SER A 750 10.80 -8.37 3.16
CA SER A 750 11.77 -8.71 4.22
C SER A 750 11.18 -8.70 5.63
N THR A 751 9.85 -8.75 5.77
CA THR A 751 9.12 -8.66 7.04
C THR A 751 8.20 -9.86 7.24
N TYR A 752 7.90 -10.22 8.49
CA TYR A 752 7.22 -11.48 8.82
C TYR A 752 5.79 -11.57 8.22
N ASP A 753 5.10 -10.44 8.07
CA ASP A 753 3.78 -10.33 7.44
C ASP A 753 3.80 -10.62 5.93
N SER A 754 4.90 -10.30 5.24
CA SER A 754 5.06 -10.51 3.79
C SER A 754 5.17 -11.98 3.38
N ALA A 755 5.47 -12.88 4.33
CA ALA A 755 5.49 -14.32 4.08
C ALA A 755 4.07 -14.88 3.83
N LEU A 756 3.20 -14.81 4.85
CA LEU A 756 1.86 -15.43 4.83
C LEU A 756 0.74 -14.57 5.43
N GLY A 757 1.04 -13.38 5.96
CA GLY A 757 0.03 -12.48 6.54
C GLY A 757 -1.05 -12.07 5.53
N LEU A 758 -0.69 -12.03 4.25
CA LEU A 758 -1.57 -11.76 3.11
C LEU A 758 -2.73 -12.75 2.93
N PHE A 759 -2.65 -13.97 3.48
CA PHE A 759 -3.75 -14.94 3.46
C PHE A 759 -4.69 -14.86 4.67
N LEU A 760 -4.39 -14.05 5.68
CA LEU A 760 -5.17 -13.99 6.92
C LEU A 760 -6.44 -13.13 6.80
N THR A 761 -6.50 -12.28 5.76
CA THR A 761 -7.63 -11.42 5.41
C THR A 761 -8.12 -11.72 3.99
N PRO A 762 -9.44 -11.75 3.74
CA PRO A 762 -9.98 -11.94 2.39
C PRO A 762 -9.86 -10.66 1.54
N ASP A 763 -9.71 -10.83 0.23
CA ASP A 763 -9.74 -9.75 -0.78
C ASP A 763 -10.41 -10.23 -2.09
N GLY A 764 -11.61 -10.81 -1.95
CA GLY A 764 -12.44 -11.22 -3.08
C GLY A 764 -13.36 -10.11 -3.60
N ILE A 765 -14.22 -10.49 -4.55
CA ILE A 765 -15.32 -9.65 -5.04
C ILE A 765 -16.44 -9.68 -3.98
N ASP A 766 -17.13 -8.56 -3.78
CA ASP A 766 -18.34 -8.54 -2.94
C ASP A 766 -19.50 -7.82 -3.63
N LEU A 767 -20.44 -8.61 -4.14
CA LEU A 767 -21.56 -8.13 -4.95
C LEU A 767 -22.67 -7.53 -4.09
N LYS A 768 -22.84 -7.93 -2.81
CA LYS A 768 -23.73 -7.23 -1.85
C LYS A 768 -23.31 -5.76 -1.73
N ASN A 769 -22.01 -5.54 -1.87
CA ASN A 769 -21.27 -4.34 -1.56
C ASN A 769 -20.60 -3.69 -2.79
N ASN A 770 -21.03 -4.00 -4.02
CA ASN A 770 -20.51 -3.42 -5.27
C ASN A 770 -18.96 -3.46 -5.46
N LYS A 771 -18.20 -4.23 -4.66
CA LYS A 771 -16.74 -4.34 -4.76
C LYS A 771 -16.38 -5.20 -5.97
N SER A 772 -16.02 -4.55 -7.07
CA SER A 772 -15.78 -5.15 -8.38
C SER A 772 -14.30 -5.44 -8.71
N SER A 773 -13.39 -5.24 -7.74
CA SER A 773 -11.96 -5.55 -7.85
C SER A 773 -11.46 -6.16 -6.53
N GLY A 774 -10.51 -7.09 -6.61
CA GLY A 774 -9.85 -7.76 -5.50
C GLY A 774 -8.56 -8.42 -5.98
N TYR A 775 -8.11 -9.50 -5.31
CA TYR A 775 -6.87 -10.24 -5.62
C TYR A 775 -5.60 -9.36 -5.66
N GLU A 776 -5.66 -8.22 -5.00
CA GLU A 776 -4.57 -7.24 -4.87
C GLU A 776 -3.80 -7.44 -3.58
N LEU A 777 -4.48 -7.80 -2.49
CA LEU A 777 -3.91 -8.09 -1.18
C LEU A 777 -3.83 -9.61 -0.90
N ASN A 778 -4.85 -10.39 -1.28
CA ASN A 778 -4.86 -11.86 -1.14
C ASN A 778 -5.06 -12.53 -2.52
N PRO A 779 -4.09 -13.27 -3.07
CA PRO A 779 -4.18 -13.84 -4.41
C PRO A 779 -5.25 -14.93 -4.55
N THR A 780 -5.79 -15.49 -3.46
CA THR A 780 -6.91 -16.46 -3.54
C THR A 780 -8.29 -15.79 -3.56
N GLY A 781 -8.36 -14.48 -3.35
CA GLY A 781 -9.61 -13.74 -3.19
C GLY A 781 -10.17 -13.93 -1.79
N SER A 782 -11.32 -14.61 -1.68
CA SER A 782 -12.06 -14.75 -0.42
C SER A 782 -11.59 -15.89 0.49
N TRP A 783 -10.61 -16.71 0.09
CA TRP A 783 -10.10 -17.80 0.92
C TRP A 783 -9.08 -17.29 1.95
N THR A 784 -9.20 -17.79 3.17
CA THR A 784 -8.22 -17.67 4.26
C THR A 784 -8.12 -19.01 5.00
N PRO A 785 -7.14 -19.21 5.91
CA PRO A 785 -7.12 -20.37 6.80
C PRO A 785 -8.39 -20.54 7.65
N LYS A 786 -9.27 -19.54 7.75
CA LYS A 786 -10.61 -19.71 8.34
C LYS A 786 -11.42 -20.78 7.59
N ASN A 787 -11.30 -20.85 6.26
CA ASN A 787 -11.99 -21.84 5.42
C ASN A 787 -11.43 -23.28 5.53
N PHE A 788 -10.27 -23.45 6.18
CA PHE A 788 -9.78 -24.76 6.65
C PHE A 788 -10.56 -25.16 7.92
N PHE A 789 -10.59 -24.30 8.94
CA PHE A 789 -11.31 -24.59 10.20
C PHE A 789 -12.83 -24.76 10.00
N ASP A 790 -13.47 -23.85 9.26
CA ASP A 790 -14.92 -23.84 9.01
C ASP A 790 -15.46 -25.12 8.35
N ARG A 791 -14.59 -25.94 7.75
CA ARG A 791 -14.97 -27.22 7.12
C ARG A 791 -15.28 -28.30 8.14
N TYR A 792 -14.50 -28.35 9.22
CA TYR A 792 -14.49 -29.47 10.15
C TYR A 792 -15.57 -29.25 11.21
N LYS A 793 -16.76 -29.77 10.95
CA LYS A 793 -17.97 -29.52 11.76
C LYS A 793 -17.95 -30.20 13.14
N ASN A 794 -17.01 -31.09 13.40
CA ASN A 794 -16.80 -31.72 14.70
C ASN A 794 -15.31 -31.73 15.05
N LYS A 795 -15.00 -31.78 16.36
CA LYS A 795 -13.61 -31.71 16.84
C LYS A 795 -12.78 -32.93 16.40
N ALA A 796 -13.35 -34.13 16.32
CA ALA A 796 -12.59 -35.33 15.97
C ALA A 796 -11.98 -35.29 14.55
N GLU A 797 -12.71 -34.75 13.57
CA GLU A 797 -12.18 -34.53 12.21
C GLU A 797 -11.11 -33.43 12.18
N LEU A 798 -11.29 -32.35 12.96
CA LEU A 798 -10.30 -31.28 13.06
C LEU A 798 -9.01 -31.78 13.74
N ASP A 799 -9.12 -32.50 14.86
CA ASP A 799 -7.99 -33.09 15.58
C ASP A 799 -7.22 -34.08 14.69
N TYR A 800 -7.92 -34.88 13.88
CA TYR A 800 -7.30 -35.74 12.87
C TYR A 800 -6.53 -34.92 11.82
N ALA A 801 -7.13 -33.84 11.30
CA ALA A 801 -6.48 -32.95 10.33
C ALA A 801 -5.25 -32.25 10.93
N LEU A 802 -5.34 -31.67 12.13
CA LEU A 802 -4.23 -31.01 12.82
C LEU A 802 -3.09 -31.99 13.12
N LYS A 803 -3.40 -33.21 13.59
CA LYS A 803 -2.41 -34.28 13.81
C LYS A 803 -1.70 -34.68 12.51
N ARG A 804 -2.46 -34.84 11.42
CA ARG A 804 -1.96 -35.15 10.06
C ARG A 804 -1.07 -34.04 9.49
N LEU A 805 -1.35 -32.78 9.82
CA LEU A 805 -0.49 -31.64 9.47
C LEU A 805 0.60 -31.37 10.54
N HIS A 806 0.69 -32.17 11.60
CA HIS A 806 1.62 -31.96 12.72
C HIS A 806 1.56 -30.53 13.29
N ILE A 807 0.36 -29.98 13.45
CA ILE A 807 0.08 -28.67 14.05
C ILE A 807 -0.38 -28.91 15.50
N SER A 808 0.16 -28.19 16.47
CA SER A 808 -0.27 -28.31 17.87
C SER A 808 -1.62 -27.63 18.11
N GLU A 809 -2.32 -28.01 19.19
CA GLU A 809 -3.58 -27.33 19.55
C GLU A 809 -3.33 -25.85 19.92
N GLU A 810 -2.18 -25.54 20.54
CA GLU A 810 -1.73 -24.16 20.76
C GLU A 810 -1.58 -23.42 19.42
N ASP A 811 -0.74 -23.90 18.50
CA ASP A 811 -0.51 -23.26 17.19
C ASP A 811 -1.80 -23.11 16.36
N ALA A 812 -2.70 -24.11 16.43
CA ALA A 812 -3.98 -24.08 15.74
C ALA A 812 -4.91 -22.99 16.30
N ASP A 813 -4.86 -22.74 17.60
CA ASP A 813 -5.60 -21.66 18.25
C ASP A 813 -4.99 -20.28 17.92
N ILE A 814 -3.64 -20.15 17.82
CA ILE A 814 -2.98 -18.93 17.29
C ILE A 814 -3.55 -18.58 15.91
N ILE A 815 -3.53 -19.55 14.99
CA ILE A 815 -3.95 -19.29 13.60
C ILE A 815 -5.45 -19.01 13.56
N ARG A 816 -6.28 -19.75 14.30
CA ARG A 816 -7.73 -19.52 14.35
C ARG A 816 -8.07 -18.14 14.91
N GLU A 817 -7.34 -17.66 15.91
CA GLU A 817 -7.46 -16.30 16.43
C GLU A 817 -7.18 -15.27 15.32
N LEU A 818 -6.03 -15.36 14.63
CA LEU A 818 -5.62 -14.40 13.61
C LEU A 818 -6.59 -14.30 12.42
N VAL A 819 -7.23 -15.41 12.00
CA VAL A 819 -8.11 -15.45 10.81
C VAL A 819 -9.60 -15.29 11.11
N THR A 820 -9.99 -15.26 12.39
CA THR A 820 -11.39 -15.06 12.80
C THR A 820 -11.60 -13.61 13.24
N PRO A 821 -12.51 -12.85 12.61
CA PRO A 821 -12.95 -11.57 13.13
C PRO A 821 -13.57 -11.74 14.52
N THR A 822 -13.02 -11.03 15.50
CA THR A 822 -13.39 -11.11 16.91
C THR A 822 -14.44 -10.07 17.29
N ASN A 823 -15.16 -10.29 18.40
CA ASN A 823 -15.96 -9.24 19.03
C ASN A 823 -15.04 -8.43 19.96
N ILE A 824 -14.45 -7.37 19.43
CA ILE A 824 -13.59 -6.44 20.18
C ILE A 824 -14.44 -5.73 21.23
N LYS A 825 -14.12 -5.92 22.51
CA LYS A 825 -14.63 -5.06 23.60
C LYS A 825 -14.07 -3.65 23.40
N THR A 826 -14.91 -2.63 23.45
CA THR A 826 -14.44 -1.25 23.22
C THR A 826 -13.87 -0.60 24.50
N SER A 827 -13.18 -1.33 25.39
CA SER A 827 -12.37 -0.76 26.49
C SER A 827 -11.57 -1.77 27.32
N GLU A 828 -10.34 -1.38 27.65
CA GLU A 828 -9.82 -1.33 29.04
C GLU A 828 -8.82 -0.17 29.22
N VAL A 829 -8.57 0.22 30.49
CA VAL A 829 -7.46 1.08 30.93
C VAL A 829 -6.44 0.20 31.66
N TYR A 830 -5.22 0.10 31.14
CA TYR A 830 -4.23 -0.89 31.55
C TYR A 830 -3.31 -0.43 32.70
N ASN A 831 -3.13 -1.26 33.73
CA ASN A 831 -2.07 -1.12 34.73
C ASN A 831 -1.01 -2.24 34.53
N PRO A 832 0.26 -1.93 34.19
CA PRO A 832 1.27 -2.96 33.88
C PRO A 832 1.77 -3.82 35.05
N GLN A 833 1.54 -3.42 36.30
CA GLN A 833 2.53 -3.65 37.37
C GLN A 833 2.49 -5.03 38.07
N HIS A 834 1.46 -5.87 37.84
CA HIS A 834 1.20 -7.05 38.68
C HIS A 834 0.82 -8.34 37.92
N LEU A 835 1.45 -8.62 36.77
CA LEU A 835 1.20 -9.83 35.97
C LEU A 835 2.42 -10.77 36.01
N THR A 836 2.24 -11.97 36.57
CA THR A 836 3.33 -12.95 36.81
C THR A 836 3.36 -14.14 35.83
N ASN A 837 2.24 -14.49 35.20
CA ASN A 837 2.12 -15.69 34.36
C ASN A 837 1.91 -15.37 32.87
N ARG A 838 2.70 -16.05 32.01
CA ARG A 838 2.75 -15.81 30.54
C ARG A 838 1.43 -16.15 29.82
N ALA A 839 0.64 -17.09 30.34
CA ALA A 839 -0.63 -17.53 29.72
C ALA A 839 -1.76 -16.51 29.91
N ASP A 840 -1.86 -15.88 31.08
CA ASP A 840 -2.93 -14.92 31.39
C ASP A 840 -2.69 -13.58 30.67
N LEU A 841 -1.42 -13.17 30.55
CA LEU A 841 -0.96 -12.08 29.69
C LEU A 841 -1.45 -12.21 28.24
N ARG A 842 -1.37 -13.42 27.66
CA ARG A 842 -1.85 -13.69 26.29
C ARG A 842 -3.37 -13.60 26.16
N LYS A 843 -4.12 -13.98 27.20
CA LYS A 843 -5.60 -14.02 27.18
C LYS A 843 -6.26 -12.66 27.41
N LEU A 844 -5.66 -11.78 28.22
CA LEU A 844 -6.22 -10.46 28.51
C LEU A 844 -6.08 -9.50 27.33
N LYS A 845 -4.88 -9.39 26.74
CA LYS A 845 -4.56 -8.46 25.64
C LYS A 845 -5.22 -8.77 24.28
N LEU A 846 -6.20 -9.68 24.28
CA LEU A 846 -7.15 -9.93 23.20
C LEU A 846 -8.29 -8.90 23.14
N LYS A 847 -8.53 -8.14 24.21
CA LYS A 847 -9.76 -7.35 24.39
C LYS A 847 -9.60 -5.85 24.11
N ASP A 848 -8.39 -5.32 23.99
CA ASP A 848 -8.13 -3.95 24.45
C ASP A 848 -7.95 -2.90 23.33
N LYS A 849 -9.03 -2.20 22.97
CA LYS A 849 -8.96 -0.77 22.61
C LYS A 849 -10.19 0.01 23.06
N ALA A 850 -9.95 1.08 23.83
CA ALA A 850 -11.00 1.86 24.46
C ALA A 850 -11.62 2.95 23.60
N ILE A 851 -12.95 2.92 23.52
CA ILE A 851 -13.82 4.09 23.43
C ILE A 851 -15.01 3.79 24.36
N PRO A 852 -15.17 4.49 25.51
CA PRO A 852 -16.39 4.37 26.31
C PRO A 852 -17.60 4.76 25.45
N MET A 853 -18.77 4.18 25.73
CA MET A 853 -19.99 4.53 24.99
C MET A 853 -20.43 5.99 25.22
N PHE A 854 -19.73 6.71 26.10
CA PHE A 854 -19.69 8.15 26.13
C PHE A 854 -18.27 8.63 26.48
N ASP A 855 -17.60 9.29 25.53
CA ASP A 855 -16.41 10.09 25.79
C ASP A 855 -16.89 11.51 26.11
N VAL A 856 -16.77 11.96 27.36
CA VAL A 856 -17.32 13.25 27.79
C VAL A 856 -16.32 14.34 27.46
N ASN A 857 -16.25 14.68 26.18
CA ASN A 857 -15.59 15.89 25.71
C ASN A 857 -16.48 17.10 25.99
N TYR A 858 -15.95 18.06 26.73
CA TYR A 858 -16.44 19.42 26.82
C TYR A 858 -15.37 20.33 26.22
N SER A 859 -15.53 20.69 24.95
CA SER A 859 -14.49 21.38 24.18
C SER A 859 -14.50 22.89 24.45
N GLU A 860 -13.37 23.54 24.15
CA GLU A 860 -13.28 25.01 24.14
C GLU A 860 -14.29 25.65 23.17
N TYR A 861 -14.67 24.93 22.10
CA TYR A 861 -15.68 25.35 21.13
C TYR A 861 -17.10 25.32 21.73
N ASP A 862 -17.47 24.23 22.42
CA ASP A 862 -18.76 24.12 23.12
C ASP A 862 -18.90 25.19 24.21
N ALA A 863 -17.84 25.36 25.02
CA ALA A 863 -17.79 26.33 26.09
C ALA A 863 -17.90 27.78 25.57
N LYS A 864 -17.27 28.08 24.42
CA LYS A 864 -17.38 29.38 23.76
C LYS A 864 -18.81 29.66 23.26
N ILE A 865 -19.45 28.69 22.61
CA ILE A 865 -20.85 28.85 22.15
C ILE A 865 -21.77 29.10 23.35
N ILE A 866 -21.63 28.32 24.43
CA ILE A 866 -22.42 28.51 25.65
C ILE A 866 -22.21 29.91 26.24
N HIS A 867 -20.96 30.38 26.35
CA HIS A 867 -20.66 31.74 26.81
C HIS A 867 -21.32 32.82 25.93
N ASP A 868 -21.27 32.66 24.61
CA ASP A 868 -21.85 33.63 23.67
C ASP A 868 -23.39 33.59 23.68
N LEU A 869 -24.02 32.46 24.00
CA LEU A 869 -25.46 32.33 24.26
C LEU A 869 -25.84 32.95 25.62
N GLU A 870 -25.09 32.68 26.69
CA GLU A 870 -25.30 33.29 28.02
C GLU A 870 -25.16 34.82 27.95
N HIS A 871 -24.22 35.35 27.16
CA HIS A 871 -24.07 36.78 26.90
C HIS A 871 -25.28 37.38 26.14
N GLN A 872 -25.90 36.64 25.21
CA GLN A 872 -27.13 37.05 24.53
C GLN A 872 -28.34 37.06 25.48
N ILE A 873 -28.49 36.01 26.31
CA ILE A 873 -29.52 35.95 27.36
C ILE A 873 -29.37 37.12 28.34
N ASN A 874 -28.15 37.44 28.76
CA ASN A 874 -27.88 38.59 29.62
C ASN A 874 -28.28 39.93 28.98
N LYS A 875 -28.06 40.10 27.66
CA LYS A 875 -28.53 41.29 26.92
C LYS A 875 -30.06 41.35 26.82
N LEU A 876 -30.74 40.22 26.57
CA LEU A 876 -32.21 40.16 26.56
C LEU A 876 -32.79 40.48 27.95
N ASN A 877 -32.23 39.89 29.01
CA ASN A 877 -32.63 40.15 30.40
C ASN A 877 -32.40 41.62 30.81
N GLN A 878 -31.33 42.27 30.32
CA GLN A 878 -31.14 43.70 30.51
C GLN A 878 -32.21 44.54 29.78
N LYS A 879 -32.58 44.20 28.53
CA LYS A 879 -33.70 44.87 27.83
C LYS A 879 -35.02 44.70 28.57
N ILE A 880 -35.37 43.48 28.99
CA ILE A 880 -36.58 43.16 29.75
C ILE A 880 -36.65 43.97 31.07
N LYS A 881 -35.50 44.17 31.73
CA LYS A 881 -35.39 44.94 32.97
C LYS A 881 -35.47 46.46 32.74
N ASN A 882 -34.91 46.97 31.65
CA ASN A 882 -34.87 48.40 31.34
C ASN A 882 -36.18 48.91 30.69
N GLU A 883 -36.89 48.05 29.96
CA GLU A 883 -38.16 48.37 29.27
C GLU A 883 -39.32 47.47 29.77
N PRO A 884 -39.67 47.50 31.07
CA PRO A 884 -40.55 46.50 31.69
C PRO A 884 -42.01 46.51 31.19
N THR A 885 -42.40 47.54 30.44
CA THR A 885 -43.72 47.76 29.82
C THR A 885 -43.74 47.60 28.29
N SER A 886 -42.61 47.25 27.67
CA SER A 886 -42.52 47.07 26.21
C SER A 886 -43.42 45.94 25.71
N SER A 887 -44.13 46.16 24.60
CA SER A 887 -44.95 45.13 23.94
C SER A 887 -44.11 43.94 23.43
N SER A 888 -42.81 44.15 23.19
CA SER A 888 -41.86 43.10 22.78
C SER A 888 -41.34 42.26 23.95
N LYS A 889 -41.62 42.63 25.19
CA LYS A 889 -41.12 41.96 26.40
C LYS A 889 -41.42 40.45 26.41
N SER A 890 -42.66 40.07 26.12
CA SER A 890 -43.06 38.65 26.08
C SER A 890 -42.32 37.87 24.98
N THR A 891 -41.96 38.53 23.88
CA THR A 891 -41.13 37.95 22.82
C THR A 891 -39.70 37.73 23.32
N TRP A 892 -39.08 38.72 23.96
CA TRP A 892 -37.72 38.60 24.52
C TRP A 892 -37.64 37.60 25.68
N GLU A 893 -38.67 37.52 26.52
CA GLU A 893 -38.77 36.50 27.58
C GLU A 893 -38.85 35.10 26.97
N LYS A 894 -39.63 34.91 25.89
CA LYS A 894 -39.69 33.64 25.16
C LYS A 894 -38.37 33.31 24.44
N GLU A 895 -37.70 34.31 23.88
CA GLU A 895 -36.42 34.17 23.18
C GLU A 895 -35.28 33.81 24.16
N ALA A 896 -35.19 34.49 25.30
CA ALA A 896 -34.24 34.17 26.37
C ALA A 896 -34.48 32.76 26.94
N ASN A 897 -35.74 32.35 27.13
CA ASN A 897 -36.08 30.97 27.53
C ASN A 897 -35.71 29.95 26.44
N ASN A 898 -35.87 30.25 25.16
CA ASN A 898 -35.44 29.37 24.07
C ASN A 898 -33.91 29.18 24.07
N LEU A 899 -33.14 30.26 24.17
CA LEU A 899 -31.68 30.22 24.24
C LEU A 899 -31.19 29.48 25.52
N GLN A 900 -31.90 29.62 26.63
CA GLN A 900 -31.60 28.86 27.86
C GLN A 900 -31.86 27.36 27.67
N ASN A 901 -32.97 26.98 27.03
CA ASN A 901 -33.24 25.59 26.68
C ASN A 901 -32.19 25.02 25.70
N GLU A 902 -31.65 25.85 24.79
CA GLU A 902 -30.57 25.47 23.87
C GLU A 902 -29.26 25.21 24.63
N ILE A 903 -28.85 26.11 25.54
CA ILE A 903 -27.70 25.89 26.45
C ILE A 903 -27.89 24.62 27.28
N ASP A 904 -29.05 24.45 27.92
CA ASP A 904 -29.29 23.31 28.80
C ASP A 904 -29.33 21.99 28.01
N THR A 905 -29.79 22.01 26.74
CA THR A 905 -29.65 20.88 25.80
C THR A 905 -28.20 20.64 25.40
N MET A 906 -27.43 21.70 25.10
CA MET A 906 -25.99 21.63 24.83
C MET A 906 -25.16 21.18 26.06
N GLN A 907 -25.72 21.24 27.26
CA GLN A 907 -25.13 20.76 28.51
C GLN A 907 -25.69 19.42 29.00
N GLU A 908 -26.70 18.85 28.33
CA GLU A 908 -27.26 17.54 28.65
C GLU A 908 -26.58 16.43 27.81
N ARG A 909 -26.34 15.26 28.40
CA ARG A 909 -25.69 14.11 27.75
C ARG A 909 -26.46 12.83 28.09
N GLU A 910 -26.50 11.91 27.13
CA GLU A 910 -27.22 10.63 27.23
C GLU A 910 -26.30 9.52 27.76
N PHE A 911 -26.86 8.51 28.43
CA PHE A 911 -26.13 7.32 28.91
C PHE A 911 -27.07 6.09 28.85
N TYR A 912 -26.56 4.86 28.79
CA TYR A 912 -27.43 3.69 28.61
C TYR A 912 -27.01 2.46 29.43
N LEU A 913 -27.78 2.14 30.47
CA LEU A 913 -27.58 1.00 31.37
C LEU A 913 -28.24 -0.28 30.84
N SER A 914 -27.63 -1.44 31.05
CA SER A 914 -28.18 -2.72 30.61
C SER A 914 -29.38 -3.17 31.47
N GLU A 915 -30.29 -3.94 30.86
CA GLU A 915 -31.40 -4.58 31.58
C GLU A 915 -30.91 -5.49 32.72
N GLU A 916 -29.78 -6.18 32.52
CA GLU A 916 -29.11 -7.01 33.54
C GLU A 916 -28.64 -6.17 34.74
N PHE A 917 -27.99 -5.03 34.49
CA PHE A 917 -27.54 -4.11 35.54
C PHE A 917 -28.73 -3.56 36.33
N LEU A 918 -29.78 -3.09 35.64
CA LEU A 918 -30.95 -2.51 36.28
C LEU A 918 -31.77 -3.55 37.04
N ASN A 919 -31.89 -4.79 36.54
CA ASN A 919 -32.57 -5.86 37.28
C ASN A 919 -31.86 -6.26 38.58
N LYS A 920 -30.57 -5.91 38.72
CA LYS A 920 -29.73 -6.17 39.90
C LYS A 920 -29.70 -5.00 40.88
N HIS A 921 -29.71 -3.75 40.40
CA HIS A 921 -29.52 -2.55 41.23
C HIS A 921 -30.77 -1.65 41.36
N ASP A 922 -31.68 -1.69 40.39
CA ASP A 922 -32.99 -1.01 40.42
C ASP A 922 -34.10 -1.92 39.85
N PRO A 923 -34.35 -3.10 40.46
CA PRO A 923 -35.27 -4.11 39.93
C PRO A 923 -36.70 -3.60 39.75
N LYS A 924 -37.10 -2.61 40.55
CA LYS A 924 -38.43 -2.01 40.55
C LYS A 924 -38.54 -0.72 39.71
N ARG A 925 -37.42 -0.22 39.16
CA ARG A 925 -37.36 1.04 38.38
C ARG A 925 -37.85 2.26 39.18
N GLU A 926 -37.42 2.39 40.43
CA GLU A 926 -37.86 3.40 41.42
C GLU A 926 -37.19 4.78 41.25
N ASN A 927 -36.68 5.12 40.05
CA ASN A 927 -35.91 6.33 39.74
C ASN A 927 -34.70 6.55 40.67
N LYS A 928 -33.89 5.50 40.87
CA LYS A 928 -32.73 5.57 41.75
C LYS A 928 -31.58 6.33 41.07
N PRO A 929 -30.98 7.34 41.75
CA PRO A 929 -29.88 8.09 41.18
C PRO A 929 -28.59 7.24 41.21
N PHE A 930 -27.96 7.07 40.05
CA PHE A 930 -26.61 6.51 39.97
C PHE A 930 -25.59 7.63 39.77
N LEU A 931 -24.35 7.38 40.19
CA LEU A 931 -23.23 8.31 40.01
C LEU A 931 -22.25 7.75 38.97
N LEU A 932 -22.13 8.39 37.81
CA LEU A 932 -20.97 8.20 36.94
C LEU A 932 -19.74 8.70 37.68
N VAL A 933 -18.67 7.90 37.68
CA VAL A 933 -17.34 8.34 38.05
C VAL A 933 -16.56 8.57 36.76
N LEU A 934 -16.12 9.80 36.56
CA LEU A 934 -15.32 10.23 35.41
C LEU A 934 -13.87 10.45 35.84
N GLN A 935 -12.94 10.27 34.91
CA GLN A 935 -11.55 10.70 35.05
C GLN A 935 -11.21 11.68 33.93
N ASN A 936 -10.57 12.80 34.24
CA ASN A 936 -10.03 13.71 33.22
C ASN A 936 -8.82 13.04 32.54
N ASN A 937 -8.86 12.97 31.21
CA ASN A 937 -7.87 12.25 30.39
C ASN A 937 -6.48 12.91 30.34
N VAL A 938 -6.36 14.16 30.81
CA VAL A 938 -5.10 14.94 30.82
C VAL A 938 -4.52 15.06 32.23
N THR A 939 -5.36 15.36 33.24
CA THR A 939 -4.91 15.58 34.63
C THR A 939 -5.02 14.35 35.52
N GLY A 940 -5.68 13.29 35.07
CA GLY A 940 -5.94 12.07 35.84
C GLY A 940 -6.91 12.25 37.02
N GLN A 941 -7.45 13.45 37.25
CA GLN A 941 -8.35 13.76 38.36
C GLN A 941 -9.72 13.11 38.19
N PHE A 942 -10.30 12.64 39.29
CA PHE A 942 -11.63 12.03 39.31
C PHE A 942 -12.72 13.04 39.69
N THR A 943 -13.90 12.90 39.08
CA THR A 943 -15.10 13.68 39.40
C THR A 943 -16.35 12.81 39.25
N THR A 944 -17.49 13.21 39.83
CA THR A 944 -18.73 12.44 39.79
C THR A 944 -19.91 13.26 39.25
N LEU A 945 -20.72 12.63 38.39
CA LEU A 945 -21.95 13.20 37.85
C LEU A 945 -23.13 12.26 38.12
N GLN A 946 -24.25 12.83 38.56
CA GLN A 946 -25.47 12.09 38.80
C GLN A 946 -26.23 11.86 37.49
N ILE A 947 -26.55 10.61 37.16
CA ILE A 947 -27.44 10.25 36.06
C ILE A 947 -28.87 10.02 36.56
N GLN A 948 -29.83 10.32 35.70
CA GLN A 948 -31.26 10.08 35.91
C GLN A 948 -31.83 9.30 34.70
N PRO A 949 -32.76 8.35 34.88
CA PRO A 949 -33.43 7.68 33.77
C PRO A 949 -34.24 8.67 32.93
N VAL A 950 -34.27 8.47 31.62
CA VAL A 950 -35.24 9.14 30.75
C VAL A 950 -36.56 8.38 30.87
N ILE A 951 -37.54 9.02 31.50
CA ILE A 951 -38.88 8.46 31.73
C ILE A 951 -39.82 8.95 30.62
N ASP A 952 -40.54 8.02 29.99
CA ASP A 952 -41.62 8.34 29.05
C ASP A 952 -42.79 8.96 29.81
N LYS A 953 -43.17 10.20 29.44
CA LYS A 953 -44.20 10.99 30.15
C LYS A 953 -45.63 10.45 29.99
N LYS A 954 -45.87 9.47 29.12
CA LYS A 954 -47.19 8.84 28.88
C LYS A 954 -47.30 7.50 29.59
N THR A 955 -46.24 6.69 29.60
CA THR A 955 -46.25 5.35 30.23
C THR A 955 -45.67 5.32 31.64
N ASN A 956 -44.93 6.37 32.03
CA ASN A 956 -44.15 6.45 33.27
C ASN A 956 -43.11 5.31 33.41
N GLN A 957 -42.63 4.77 32.30
CA GLN A 957 -41.58 3.74 32.24
C GLN A 957 -40.26 4.32 31.73
N TYR A 958 -39.13 3.65 32.02
CA TYR A 958 -37.83 4.03 31.47
C TYR A 958 -37.80 3.78 29.96
N VAL A 959 -37.36 4.77 29.18
CA VAL A 959 -37.20 4.67 27.72
C VAL A 959 -36.13 3.63 27.40
N GLN A 960 -36.45 2.66 26.54
CA GLN A 960 -35.47 1.72 25.99
C GLN A 960 -34.67 2.38 24.86
N ALA A 961 -33.39 2.02 24.69
CA ALA A 961 -32.59 2.43 23.54
C ALA A 961 -33.21 1.94 22.22
N THR A 962 -33.33 2.83 21.23
CA THR A 962 -33.80 2.49 19.88
C THR A 962 -32.66 2.04 18.97
N LYS A 963 -32.97 1.49 17.77
CA LYS A 963 -31.93 1.18 16.77
C LYS A 963 -31.15 2.42 16.34
N GLU A 964 -31.82 3.57 16.26
CA GLU A 964 -31.22 4.87 15.97
C GLU A 964 -30.28 5.34 17.09
N ASP A 965 -30.61 5.08 18.37
CA ASP A 965 -29.71 5.36 19.49
C ASP A 965 -28.41 4.54 19.38
N TYR A 966 -28.48 3.26 18.98
CA TYR A 966 -27.27 2.48 18.66
C TYR A 966 -26.55 2.99 17.40
N ALA A 967 -27.28 3.42 16.37
CA ALA A 967 -26.71 3.91 15.10
C ALA A 967 -25.84 5.18 15.25
N LYS A 968 -25.97 5.92 16.36
CA LYS A 968 -25.05 7.01 16.73
C LYS A 968 -23.59 6.54 16.95
N TYR A 969 -23.39 5.25 17.26
CA TYR A 969 -22.12 4.68 17.70
C TYR A 969 -21.60 3.52 16.81
N TYR A 970 -22.31 3.18 15.73
CA TYR A 970 -21.99 2.06 14.83
C TYR A 970 -22.28 2.38 13.37
N ASN A 971 -21.52 1.78 12.45
CA ASN A 971 -21.89 1.76 11.03
C ASN A 971 -23.27 1.09 10.88
N LYS A 972 -24.20 1.80 10.25
CA LYS A 972 -25.65 1.44 10.19
C LYS A 972 -25.95 0.04 9.69
N GLU A 973 -25.09 -0.56 8.88
CA GLU A 973 -25.43 -1.77 8.12
C GLU A 973 -25.32 -3.08 8.91
N ASN A 974 -24.58 -3.09 10.01
CA ASN A 974 -24.51 -4.26 10.88
C ASN A 974 -25.67 -4.31 11.90
N ILE A 975 -26.49 -3.25 12.01
CA ILE A 975 -27.53 -3.12 13.05
C ILE A 975 -28.65 -4.15 12.94
N ASP A 976 -28.93 -4.68 11.74
CA ASP A 976 -29.93 -5.72 11.55
C ASP A 976 -29.37 -7.15 11.75
N GLU A 977 -28.04 -7.30 11.77
CA GLU A 977 -27.34 -8.56 12.00
C GLU A 977 -26.81 -8.69 13.47
N ILE A 978 -26.90 -7.62 14.28
CA ILE A 978 -26.47 -7.60 15.70
C ILE A 978 -27.61 -7.90 16.67
N ASN A 979 -27.40 -8.89 17.55
CA ASN A 979 -28.28 -9.18 18.68
C ASN A 979 -28.00 -8.24 19.88
N PHE A 980 -28.66 -7.08 19.91
CA PHE A 980 -28.52 -6.10 21.00
C PHE A 980 -29.15 -6.58 22.31
N LYS A 981 -28.35 -6.71 23.38
CA LYS A 981 -28.88 -6.76 24.75
C LYS A 981 -29.67 -5.48 25.04
N LYS A 982 -30.87 -5.59 25.62
CA LYS A 982 -31.70 -4.43 25.97
C LYS A 982 -30.91 -3.47 26.89
N ARG A 983 -30.89 -2.18 26.52
CA ARG A 983 -30.41 -1.09 27.36
C ARG A 983 -31.51 -0.03 27.54
N PHE A 984 -31.50 0.65 28.67
CA PHE A 984 -32.42 1.74 29.01
C PHE A 984 -31.68 3.06 29.09
N LYS A 985 -32.36 4.13 28.66
CA LYS A 985 -31.81 5.46 28.44
C LYS A 985 -31.81 6.27 29.74
N TYR A 986 -30.68 6.91 29.99
CA TYR A 986 -30.36 7.79 31.11
C TYR A 986 -29.79 9.10 30.57
N LYS A 987 -29.72 10.11 31.44
CA LYS A 987 -29.15 11.41 31.13
C LYS A 987 -28.48 12.07 32.32
N PHE A 988 -27.57 13.00 32.05
CA PHE A 988 -26.87 13.83 33.03
C PHE A 988 -26.51 15.20 32.44
N SER A 989 -26.18 16.17 33.31
CA SER A 989 -25.66 17.47 32.89
C SER A 989 -24.15 17.56 33.10
N ILE A 990 -23.43 18.08 32.10
CA ILE A 990 -22.00 18.36 32.16
C ILE A 990 -21.67 19.77 32.68
N LYS A 991 -22.68 20.58 33.06
CA LYS A 991 -22.54 21.98 33.53
C LYS A 991 -21.57 22.20 34.71
N LYS A 992 -21.14 21.12 35.39
CA LYS A 992 -20.19 21.13 36.52
C LYS A 992 -18.80 20.60 36.16
N LEU A 993 -18.53 20.24 34.91
CA LEU A 993 -17.20 19.83 34.44
C LEU A 993 -16.37 21.04 34.00
N PRO A 994 -15.08 21.11 34.38
CA PRO A 994 -14.09 21.91 33.65
C PRO A 994 -14.02 21.50 32.17
N ILE A 995 -13.48 22.40 31.33
CA ILE A 995 -13.16 22.10 29.93
C ILE A 995 -12.14 20.96 29.88
N GLY A 996 -12.35 20.00 28.99
CA GLY A 996 -11.46 18.85 28.82
C GLY A 996 -12.15 17.60 28.28
N SER A 997 -11.36 16.54 28.18
CA SER A 997 -11.78 15.19 27.78
C SER A 997 -11.87 14.30 29.02
N TYR A 998 -12.98 13.55 29.18
CA TYR A 998 -13.25 12.73 30.36
C TYR A 998 -13.76 11.33 30.01
N GLN A 999 -13.02 10.30 30.41
CA GLN A 999 -13.46 8.90 30.31
C GLN A 999 -14.35 8.49 31.50
N VAL A 1000 -15.41 7.71 31.22
CA VAL A 1000 -16.20 7.02 32.26
C VAL A 1000 -15.41 5.83 32.79
N ILE A 1001 -15.12 5.79 34.10
CA ILE A 1001 -14.33 4.70 34.72
C ILE A 1001 -15.15 3.76 35.60
N ASN A 1002 -16.28 4.20 36.15
CA ASN A 1002 -17.11 3.40 37.05
C ASN A 1002 -18.53 3.99 37.18
N LEU A 1003 -19.46 3.20 37.72
CA LEU A 1003 -20.80 3.65 38.12
C LEU A 1003 -21.04 3.25 39.58
N SER A 1004 -21.24 4.25 40.46
CA SER A 1004 -21.56 4.03 41.88
C SER A 1004 -23.06 4.15 42.15
N TYR A 1005 -23.51 3.47 43.21
CA TYR A 1005 -24.90 3.41 43.68
C TYR A 1005 -25.07 3.98 45.12
N ILE A 1006 -23.99 4.45 45.76
CA ILE A 1006 -24.00 4.95 47.15
C ILE A 1006 -23.12 6.21 47.26
N ASN A 1007 -23.51 7.14 48.13
CA ASN A 1007 -22.77 8.37 48.45
C ASN A 1007 -21.42 8.13 49.16
N ASP A 1008 -21.15 6.92 49.66
CA ASP A 1008 -19.87 6.53 50.25
C ASP A 1008 -18.89 6.06 49.16
N LEU A 1009 -17.91 6.91 48.83
CA LEU A 1009 -16.79 6.57 47.94
C LEU A 1009 -15.74 5.68 48.64
N LYS A 1010 -16.17 4.48 49.07
CA LYS A 1010 -15.30 3.41 49.60
C LYS A 1010 -15.46 2.12 48.78
N PRO A 1011 -14.35 1.41 48.52
CA PRO A 1011 -13.85 1.58 47.17
C PRO A 1011 -13.83 0.27 46.36
N LEU A 1012 -14.79 0.12 45.44
CA LEU A 1012 -14.70 -0.81 44.31
C LEU A 1012 -13.36 -0.66 43.57
N LEU A 1013 -12.93 0.59 43.36
CA LEU A 1013 -11.63 0.94 42.77
C LEU A 1013 -10.44 0.28 43.52
N SER A 1014 -10.54 0.09 44.84
CA SER A 1014 -9.48 -0.54 45.64
C SER A 1014 -9.39 -2.05 45.49
N LYS A 1015 -10.49 -2.75 45.17
CA LYS A 1015 -10.44 -4.19 44.80
C LYS A 1015 -10.06 -4.39 43.34
N TYR A 1016 -10.55 -3.50 42.45
CA TYR A 1016 -10.15 -3.45 41.04
C TYR A 1016 -8.62 -3.23 40.89
N LEU A 1017 -8.05 -2.29 41.66
CA LEU A 1017 -6.60 -2.02 41.68
C LEU A 1017 -5.77 -3.03 42.51
N ARG A 1018 -6.39 -3.93 43.28
CA ARG A 1018 -5.70 -4.93 44.13
C ARG A 1018 -5.97 -6.40 43.73
N ASN A 1019 -6.58 -6.61 42.56
CA ASN A 1019 -6.71 -7.92 41.92
C ASN A 1019 -7.52 -8.97 42.72
N GLU A 1020 -8.63 -8.57 43.34
CA GLU A 1020 -9.59 -9.52 43.95
C GLU A 1020 -10.77 -9.82 42.99
N ASN A 1021 -10.72 -11.00 42.34
CA ASN A 1021 -11.70 -11.61 41.42
C ASN A 1021 -11.85 -11.00 40.01
N ASN A 1022 -11.28 -11.70 39.01
CA ASN A 1022 -11.46 -11.46 37.57
C ASN A 1022 -12.92 -11.46 37.07
N GLU A 1023 -13.86 -12.10 37.78
CA GLU A 1023 -15.28 -12.01 37.42
C GLU A 1023 -15.83 -10.58 37.52
N ILE A 1024 -15.29 -9.76 38.42
CA ILE A 1024 -15.87 -8.45 38.76
C ILE A 1024 -15.55 -7.42 37.67
N SER A 1025 -14.32 -7.43 37.13
CA SER A 1025 -13.95 -6.57 35.99
C SER A 1025 -14.71 -6.95 34.72
N ASP A 1026 -14.79 -8.24 34.36
CA ASP A 1026 -15.55 -8.65 33.18
C ASP A 1026 -17.06 -8.37 33.32
N LYS A 1027 -17.63 -8.43 34.55
CA LYS A 1027 -19.00 -7.98 34.85
C LYS A 1027 -19.18 -6.47 34.62
N VAL A 1028 -18.35 -5.62 35.22
CA VAL A 1028 -18.40 -4.15 35.02
C VAL A 1028 -18.24 -3.79 33.54
N ASN A 1029 -17.31 -4.46 32.84
CA ASN A 1029 -17.09 -4.24 31.41
C ASN A 1029 -18.31 -4.63 30.56
N ASN A 1030 -19.02 -5.71 30.91
CA ASN A 1030 -20.26 -6.11 30.23
C ASN A 1030 -21.46 -5.20 30.57
N GLU A 1031 -21.49 -4.64 31.79
CA GLU A 1031 -22.55 -3.73 32.25
C GLU A 1031 -22.42 -2.34 31.59
N ILE A 1032 -21.21 -1.78 31.49
CA ILE A 1032 -20.94 -0.39 31.05
C ILE A 1032 -20.60 -0.26 29.55
N TYR A 1033 -19.80 -1.18 28.98
CA TYR A 1033 -19.27 -1.05 27.62
C TYR A 1033 -20.00 -1.94 26.60
N MET A 1034 -19.60 -1.84 25.33
CA MET A 1034 -20.11 -2.65 24.24
C MET A 1034 -18.99 -3.44 23.55
N THR A 1035 -19.37 -4.41 22.72
CA THR A 1035 -18.50 -5.02 21.71
C THR A 1035 -18.80 -4.45 20.35
N LYS A 1036 -17.77 -4.11 19.56
CA LYS A 1036 -17.90 -4.01 18.10
C LYS A 1036 -17.44 -5.33 17.46
N LEU A 1037 -17.99 -5.67 16.30
CA LEU A 1037 -17.33 -6.64 15.45
C LEU A 1037 -16.04 -6.02 14.90
N GLU A 1038 -14.96 -6.80 14.90
CA GLU A 1038 -13.66 -6.43 14.33
C GLU A 1038 -13.81 -6.08 12.83
N THR A 1039 -13.43 -4.86 12.45
CA THR A 1039 -13.37 -4.49 11.02
C THR A 1039 -12.15 -5.11 10.36
N VAL A 1040 -12.10 -5.15 9.02
CA VAL A 1040 -10.91 -5.62 8.28
C VAL A 1040 -9.66 -4.81 8.66
N VAL A 1041 -9.80 -3.51 8.95
CA VAL A 1041 -8.70 -2.65 9.41
C VAL A 1041 -8.23 -3.04 10.81
N ASP A 1042 -9.16 -3.30 11.74
CA ASP A 1042 -8.83 -3.78 13.09
C ASP A 1042 -8.12 -5.15 13.04
N GLN A 1043 -8.63 -6.09 12.23
CA GLN A 1043 -8.02 -7.42 12.05
C GLN A 1043 -6.62 -7.30 11.44
N ARG A 1044 -6.47 -6.50 10.38
CA ARG A 1044 -5.18 -6.26 9.72
C ARG A 1044 -4.16 -5.63 10.68
N LYS A 1045 -4.61 -4.72 11.54
CA LYS A 1045 -3.79 -4.17 12.62
C LYS A 1045 -3.38 -5.25 13.62
N ARG A 1046 -4.29 -6.09 14.11
CA ARG A 1046 -3.97 -7.21 15.03
C ARG A 1046 -2.97 -8.21 14.43
N ILE A 1047 -3.06 -8.45 13.11
CA ILE A 1047 -2.10 -9.24 12.33
C ILE A 1047 -0.72 -8.56 12.28
N ILE A 1048 -0.67 -7.24 12.03
CA ILE A 1048 0.59 -6.47 12.02
C ILE A 1048 1.21 -6.39 13.43
N ASP A 1049 0.41 -6.20 14.49
CA ASP A 1049 0.87 -6.16 15.88
C ASP A 1049 1.49 -7.51 16.31
N PHE A 1050 0.97 -8.63 15.80
CA PHE A 1050 1.58 -9.97 15.92
C PHE A 1050 2.90 -10.07 15.15
N PHE A 1051 2.90 -9.77 13.84
CA PHE A 1051 4.09 -9.92 12.98
C PHE A 1051 5.20 -8.88 13.20
N SER A 1052 4.96 -7.82 13.96
CA SER A 1052 5.96 -6.80 14.33
C SER A 1052 6.66 -7.06 15.67
N GLY A 1053 6.23 -8.08 16.42
CA GLY A 1053 6.68 -8.35 17.79
C GLY A 1053 6.14 -7.35 18.82
N ASN A 1054 5.33 -6.37 18.41
CA ASN A 1054 4.78 -5.33 19.29
C ASN A 1054 3.71 -5.86 20.27
N ARG A 1055 3.14 -7.05 20.02
CA ARG A 1055 2.10 -7.69 20.86
C ARG A 1055 2.71 -8.40 22.08
N PRO A 1056 2.51 -7.92 23.32
CA PRO A 1056 3.18 -8.51 24.49
C PRO A 1056 2.62 -9.90 24.85
N GLY A 1057 3.48 -10.78 25.37
CA GLY A 1057 3.22 -12.20 25.61
C GLY A 1057 3.42 -13.09 24.38
N TRP A 1058 3.71 -12.49 23.22
CA TRP A 1058 3.92 -13.15 21.91
C TRP A 1058 5.31 -12.82 21.31
N GLU A 1059 6.21 -12.29 22.15
CA GLU A 1059 7.44 -11.57 21.80
C GLU A 1059 8.61 -12.46 21.30
N ASP A 1060 8.45 -13.78 21.21
CA ASP A 1060 9.51 -14.67 20.70
C ASP A 1060 9.32 -15.03 19.22
N ASP A 1061 10.35 -14.73 18.40
CA ASP A 1061 10.40 -15.04 16.96
C ASP A 1061 10.11 -16.52 16.68
N ASP A 1062 10.55 -17.40 17.59
CA ASP A 1062 10.27 -18.84 17.58
C ASP A 1062 8.76 -19.15 17.46
N SER A 1063 7.87 -18.37 18.11
CA SER A 1063 6.41 -18.51 17.99
C SER A 1063 5.88 -17.98 16.66
N ILE A 1064 6.43 -16.87 16.17
CA ILE A 1064 6.06 -16.31 14.87
C ILE A 1064 6.45 -17.29 13.75
N PHE A 1065 7.66 -17.85 13.79
CA PHE A 1065 8.19 -18.75 12.78
C PHE A 1065 7.48 -20.12 12.81
N ARG A 1066 7.09 -20.64 13.99
CA ARG A 1066 6.15 -21.77 14.10
C ARG A 1066 4.80 -21.46 13.44
N THR A 1067 4.26 -20.27 13.65
CA THR A 1067 2.97 -19.85 13.08
C THR A 1067 3.03 -19.76 11.55
N ILE A 1068 4.10 -19.16 11.00
CA ILE A 1068 4.33 -19.11 9.54
C ILE A 1068 4.48 -20.53 8.96
N LEU A 1069 5.29 -21.39 9.59
CA LEU A 1069 5.44 -22.79 9.17
C LEU A 1069 4.08 -23.51 9.14
N ASN A 1070 3.27 -23.40 10.20
CA ASN A 1070 1.97 -24.08 10.29
C ASN A 1070 0.92 -23.51 9.33
N LEU A 1071 0.97 -22.20 9.02
CA LEU A 1071 0.19 -21.57 7.96
C LEU A 1071 0.53 -22.15 6.58
N GLU A 1072 1.82 -22.36 6.27
CA GLU A 1072 2.26 -22.98 5.00
C GLU A 1072 1.70 -24.40 4.85
N LYS A 1073 1.65 -25.19 5.94
CA LYS A 1073 1.04 -26.54 5.92
C LYS A 1073 -0.45 -26.50 5.58
N ILE A 1074 -1.20 -25.55 6.15
CA ILE A 1074 -2.63 -25.37 5.83
C ILE A 1074 -2.78 -24.94 4.36
N LEU A 1075 -1.98 -23.97 3.90
CA LEU A 1075 -2.02 -23.47 2.52
C LEU A 1075 -1.77 -24.59 1.48
N ARG A 1076 -0.80 -25.48 1.77
CA ARG A 1076 -0.48 -26.68 0.98
C ARG A 1076 -1.57 -27.74 1.03
N ASP A 1077 -2.09 -28.07 2.21
CA ASP A 1077 -3.16 -29.07 2.33
C ASP A 1077 -4.45 -28.62 1.64
N GLU A 1078 -4.74 -27.33 1.68
CA GLU A 1078 -5.86 -26.72 0.96
C GLU A 1078 -5.62 -26.56 -0.54
N ALA A 1079 -4.37 -26.74 -0.98
CA ALA A 1079 -3.88 -26.41 -2.31
C ALA A 1079 -4.46 -25.06 -2.79
N ALA A 1080 -4.46 -24.05 -1.92
CA ALA A 1080 -5.19 -22.81 -2.17
C ALA A 1080 -4.51 -21.97 -3.27
N ILE A 1081 -3.18 -22.03 -3.29
CA ILE A 1081 -2.30 -21.60 -4.37
C ILE A 1081 -1.28 -22.73 -4.61
N VAL A 1082 -0.78 -22.89 -5.83
CA VAL A 1082 0.18 -23.95 -6.17
C VAL A 1082 1.50 -23.32 -6.65
N PRO A 1083 2.49 -23.16 -5.76
CA PRO A 1083 3.84 -22.77 -6.13
C PRO A 1083 4.43 -23.72 -7.17
N ILE A 1084 5.19 -23.17 -8.11
CA ILE A 1084 5.84 -23.90 -9.21
C ILE A 1084 7.36 -23.74 -9.14
N MET A 1085 7.84 -22.50 -8.96
CA MET A 1085 9.27 -22.18 -8.81
C MET A 1085 9.45 -20.86 -8.06
N GLU A 1086 10.59 -20.67 -7.40
CA GLU A 1086 11.14 -19.34 -7.11
C GLU A 1086 11.83 -18.83 -8.40
N ILE A 1087 11.82 -17.52 -8.68
CA ILE A 1087 12.51 -16.91 -9.86
C ILE A 1087 14.01 -16.84 -9.56
N ASP A 1088 14.57 -18.01 -9.34
CA ASP A 1088 15.66 -18.09 -8.40
C ASP A 1088 16.98 -17.67 -9.02
N THR A 1089 17.28 -18.20 -10.21
CA THR A 1089 18.43 -17.73 -10.96
C THR A 1089 18.11 -17.58 -12.43
N ASN A 1090 18.51 -16.45 -13.00
CA ASN A 1090 18.57 -16.24 -14.44
C ASN A 1090 20.03 -15.98 -14.85
N TRP A 1091 20.32 -16.17 -16.12
CA TRP A 1091 21.56 -15.67 -16.70
C TRP A 1091 21.29 -14.34 -17.38
N THR A 1092 22.14 -13.35 -17.11
CA THR A 1092 22.21 -12.11 -17.88
C THR A 1092 23.59 -11.96 -18.51
N ILE A 1093 23.66 -11.20 -19.59
CA ILE A 1093 24.91 -10.71 -20.16
C ILE A 1093 24.80 -9.20 -20.29
N SER A 1094 25.83 -8.48 -19.86
CA SER A 1094 25.82 -7.01 -19.80
C SER A 1094 27.21 -6.47 -20.10
N SER A 1095 27.31 -5.67 -21.15
CA SER A 1095 28.44 -4.78 -21.39
C SER A 1095 28.18 -3.35 -20.90
N LEU A 1096 27.07 -3.12 -20.19
CA LEU A 1096 26.81 -1.84 -19.53
C LEU A 1096 27.70 -1.67 -18.29
N GLY A 1097 28.39 -0.54 -18.21
CA GLY A 1097 29.09 -0.03 -17.03
C GLY A 1097 28.39 1.19 -16.43
N GLY A 1098 28.84 1.61 -15.24
CA GLY A 1098 28.33 2.79 -14.53
C GLY A 1098 26.94 2.64 -13.90
N MET A 1099 26.28 1.49 -14.09
CA MET A 1099 25.01 1.16 -13.44
C MET A 1099 25.18 0.09 -12.37
N LYS A 1100 24.60 0.34 -11.20
CA LYS A 1100 24.53 -0.61 -10.08
C LYS A 1100 23.53 -1.75 -10.35
N ASN A 1101 22.54 -1.52 -11.21
CA ASN A 1101 21.37 -2.39 -11.40
C ASN A 1101 20.86 -2.32 -12.85
N ASN A 1102 20.42 -3.46 -13.40
CA ASN A 1102 19.82 -3.58 -14.74
C ASN A 1102 18.29 -3.82 -14.71
N PHE A 1103 17.68 -4.02 -13.54
CA PHE A 1103 16.23 -4.20 -13.38
C PHE A 1103 15.46 -2.87 -13.48
N THR A 1104 16.07 -1.78 -13.03
CA THR A 1104 15.53 -0.41 -13.08
C THR A 1104 16.59 0.49 -13.71
N TYR A 1105 16.32 1.00 -14.90
CA TYR A 1105 17.30 1.78 -15.64
C TYR A 1105 17.37 3.24 -15.17
N TYR A 1106 18.43 3.55 -14.43
CA TYR A 1106 18.94 4.91 -14.21
C TYR A 1106 20.02 5.21 -15.27
N LEU A 1107 19.62 5.40 -16.53
CA LEU A 1107 20.54 5.47 -17.69
C LEU A 1107 21.49 6.67 -17.69
N GLN A 1108 21.32 7.61 -16.75
CA GLN A 1108 22.20 8.77 -16.59
C GLN A 1108 23.68 8.37 -16.59
N PHE A 1109 24.01 7.29 -15.88
CA PHE A 1109 25.37 6.84 -15.67
C PHE A 1109 25.78 5.69 -16.60
N ALA A 1110 24.87 5.25 -17.48
CA ALA A 1110 25.08 4.09 -18.33
C ALA A 1110 25.96 4.39 -19.54
N TYR A 1111 26.85 3.44 -19.85
CA TYR A 1111 27.63 3.40 -21.09
C TYR A 1111 27.99 1.94 -21.43
N ASP A 1112 28.44 1.67 -22.66
CA ASP A 1112 28.95 0.34 -23.04
C ASP A 1112 30.47 0.28 -22.82
N TYR A 1113 30.97 -0.66 -22.01
CA TYR A 1113 32.40 -0.91 -21.82
C TYR A 1113 33.15 -1.13 -23.14
N ARG A 1114 32.46 -1.67 -24.17
CA ARG A 1114 33.01 -1.90 -25.51
C ARG A 1114 33.20 -0.60 -26.31
N ARG A 1115 32.53 0.49 -25.92
CA ARG A 1115 32.45 1.78 -26.62
C ARG A 1115 32.26 2.96 -25.62
N PRO A 1116 33.21 3.21 -24.70
CA PRO A 1116 33.05 4.27 -23.69
C PRO A 1116 32.97 5.66 -24.37
N PRO A 1117 31.95 6.48 -24.07
CA PRO A 1117 31.75 7.77 -24.74
C PRO A 1117 32.67 8.89 -24.22
N ARG A 1118 33.48 8.63 -23.18
CA ARG A 1118 34.42 9.58 -22.58
C ARG A 1118 35.75 8.90 -22.23
N PRO A 1119 36.89 9.60 -22.38
CA PRO A 1119 38.15 9.17 -21.79
C PRO A 1119 38.02 8.99 -20.27
N GLY A 1120 38.78 8.06 -19.69
CA GLY A 1120 38.82 7.81 -18.25
C GLY A 1120 37.70 6.91 -17.70
N LEU A 1121 36.70 6.55 -18.49
CA LEU A 1121 35.75 5.50 -18.13
C LEU A 1121 36.41 4.11 -18.22
N PRO A 1122 36.08 3.16 -17.32
CA PRO A 1122 36.48 1.76 -17.43
C PRO A 1122 36.11 1.11 -18.77
N THR A 1123 36.88 0.09 -19.18
CA THR A 1123 36.68 -0.65 -20.43
C THR A 1123 36.31 -2.13 -20.23
N SER A 1124 36.11 -2.55 -18.98
CA SER A 1124 35.61 -3.87 -18.61
C SER A 1124 34.96 -3.84 -17.21
N PRO A 1125 34.11 -4.84 -16.85
CA PRO A 1125 33.56 -4.96 -15.50
C PRO A 1125 34.63 -5.09 -14.41
N GLN A 1126 35.79 -5.68 -14.73
CA GLN A 1126 36.93 -5.81 -13.81
C GLN A 1126 37.55 -4.43 -13.53
N ALA A 1127 37.80 -3.64 -14.58
CA ALA A 1127 38.34 -2.28 -14.44
C ALA A 1127 37.39 -1.30 -13.70
N GLU A 1128 36.11 -1.64 -13.53
CA GLU A 1128 35.15 -0.89 -12.69
C GLU A 1128 35.06 -1.43 -11.25
N GLY A 1129 35.58 -2.64 -10.97
CA GLY A 1129 35.48 -3.32 -9.67
C GLY A 1129 36.80 -3.65 -8.96
N ASP A 1130 37.95 -3.46 -9.60
CA ASP A 1130 39.29 -3.63 -9.02
C ASP A 1130 39.79 -2.37 -8.25
N ASN A 1131 38.87 -1.48 -7.83
CA ASN A 1131 39.12 -0.24 -7.05
C ASN A 1131 37.97 0.04 -6.06
#